data_AF-A0AAN9GQN6-F1
#
_entry.id   AF-A0AAN9GQN6-F1
#
_cell.length_a   1.000
_cell.length_b   1.000
_cell.length_c   1.000
_cell.angle_alpha   90.00
_cell.angle_beta   90.00
_cell.angle_gamma   90.00
#
_symmetry.space_group_name_H-M   'P 1'
#
loop_
_entity.id
_entity.type
_entity.pdbx_description
1 polymer ?
#
loop_
_entity_poly.entity_id
_entity_poly.type
_entity_poly.pdbx_seq_one_letter_code
_entity_poly.pdbx_strand_id
1 'polypeptide(L)'
;MTLRLICRRWQTAVQPAVWLRRCSTSVKPESQQGSDQTRLNPLNIQMLSRNLQEQIFQSRTQVYVDEDVERSIRHLEQHELWGKETDLLPDVELKLPEIYGNDIDEHFRLLAQKQSLPYLDAASQLQGALLPGMPKEWAWEVGWTRYGEGGEQHRVNFPDENAIVFDVEVCMAEGHCPTLAVAVSPTAWYSWCSKRLVEDRYTWSSDLTLADLIPLETPTNSSQPRGGEWQERLVVGHNVSFDRTHIKEQYLLKGSKMRFLDTMSLHMAISGLTGFQRSLWMASKHGKRKGLQEVKEHMKRLGRRPEGPMIGSWEWVDISSINNLADVHALYVGGERLKKEPRDVFVKGSMSDVRTNFQELMRYCALDVLATHEVFTEQLPLFMERCPHPVTLAGMLEMGVCYLPVNQNWGRYLEDAQATYDELQREMKKSLMILADDACKLLEDDRYKDDPWLWDLEWDVQDFKQKKITVSKKKAKLEAEATAAANGNIPKNWDEDPGPPPEEDEAGPHPSRELLQRLKETVSSLPKRRQHLPAHPSWYRKLCVKMSEAEDWSPGASLISLQMRITPKLMGLTWDGFPLHYTDQHGWGYLVPGRRDNLDISEDSEGPVCPYRAIESIYKEYCERKGKEQPQYLDSTLSDDLMLTDSAVWQKVEEVSRLEVFDDEVLSTEGPSKRIKKKLNSLSKNGTGECPYHHGNGPCNDVNIAGCWFFKLPHKDGNENKVGSPFSKDFLSKMESGTLQAGREGTNATRALEINKMMSFWRNAQKRISSQMVVWLRRAELPRTVRLHHDYDEEGKYGAILPQVIPAGTVTRRAVEPTWLTASNARKDRVGSELKAMVQVPPGYHLVGADVDSQELWIAAMVGEAHFAGMHGCTAFGWMTLQGKKSQGTDLHSRTADAVGISREHAKVFNYGRIYGAGQPFAERLLLQFNHQLSQQEAASKARQMYAFTKGLRRYHLSEEGEWLVKKLDVKVERAEDGTVSLQDLRKISKLASQSTTRGSKRKWNLTGKRVWTGGTESEMFNKLESIAHSEEPATPVLGCRISRALEPSAVQDEFITSRVNWVVQSSAVDYLHLMLVAMRWLFEEHDIDGRFCISIHDEVRYLVTSEDRYRAALALQITNLLTRSMFAYKLGMMDLPQSVAFFSAVDIDKCLRKEVTMDCVTPSNPTGVERRYGLPQGEALDIYQIIEITKGSLAKGKRQATRLK
;
A
#
# COMPACT_ATOMS: atom_id res chain seq x y z
N MET A 1 -13.97 -38.97 -2.76
CA MET A 1 -13.10 -39.96 -3.44
C MET A 1 -11.84 -39.31 -4.03
N THR A 2 -11.97 -38.12 -4.63
CA THR A 2 -10.87 -37.33 -5.24
C THR A 2 -9.79 -36.92 -4.23
N LEU A 3 -10.15 -36.45 -3.03
CA LEU A 3 -9.17 -36.06 -2.01
C LEU A 3 -8.45 -37.27 -1.37
N ARG A 4 -9.13 -38.42 -1.23
CA ARG A 4 -8.45 -39.68 -0.87
C ARG A 4 -7.51 -40.14 -1.99
N LEU A 5 -7.80 -39.84 -3.25
CA LEU A 5 -6.88 -40.09 -4.37
C LEU A 5 -5.71 -39.10 -4.39
N ILE A 6 -5.93 -37.83 -4.08
CA ILE A 6 -4.89 -36.78 -3.97
C ILE A 6 -4.01 -37.04 -2.74
N CYS A 7 -4.59 -37.27 -1.56
CA CYS A 7 -3.89 -37.71 -0.36
C CYS A 7 -3.20 -39.05 -0.60
N ARG A 8 -3.79 -40.01 -1.33
CA ARG A 8 -3.07 -41.22 -1.74
C ARG A 8 -1.95 -40.92 -2.71
N ARG A 9 -2.09 -40.01 -3.68
CA ARG A 9 -1.01 -39.61 -4.61
C ARG A 9 0.14 -38.93 -3.86
N TRP A 10 -0.20 -38.15 -2.82
CA TRP A 10 0.73 -37.52 -1.88
C TRP A 10 1.36 -38.55 -0.92
N GLN A 11 0.62 -39.55 -0.44
CA GLN A 11 1.09 -40.63 0.42
C GLN A 11 1.87 -41.71 -0.36
N THR A 12 1.55 -41.99 -1.63
CA THR A 12 2.25 -43.01 -2.45
C THR A 12 3.66 -42.60 -2.83
N ALA A 13 3.96 -41.30 -2.80
CA ALA A 13 5.32 -40.79 -2.90
C ALA A 13 6.11 -40.96 -1.58
N VAL A 14 5.40 -41.05 -0.46
CA VAL A 14 5.94 -41.33 0.88
C VAL A 14 5.76 -42.82 1.17
N GLN A 15 6.49 -43.68 0.43
CA GLN A 15 6.87 -44.93 1.08
C GLN A 15 7.72 -44.56 2.30
N PRO A 16 7.59 -45.25 3.45
CA PRO A 16 8.54 -45.05 4.51
C PRO A 16 9.89 -45.40 3.90
N ALA A 17 10.75 -44.39 3.72
CA ALA A 17 12.16 -44.63 3.53
C ALA A 17 12.58 -45.41 4.79
N VAL A 18 12.58 -46.74 4.67
CA VAL A 18 13.28 -47.61 5.58
C VAL A 18 14.67 -47.00 5.61
N TRP A 19 15.03 -46.45 6.76
CA TRP A 19 16.37 -45.97 7.05
C TRP A 19 17.32 -47.16 6.92
N LEU A 20 17.64 -47.54 5.69
CA LEU A 20 18.74 -48.39 5.37
C LEU A 20 19.96 -47.56 5.77
N ARG A 21 20.47 -47.84 6.97
CA ARG A 21 21.88 -47.64 7.30
C ARG A 21 22.67 -48.33 6.19
N ARG A 22 22.96 -47.60 5.10
CA ARG A 22 24.09 -47.94 4.24
C ARG A 22 25.30 -47.75 5.14
N CYS A 23 25.90 -48.87 5.55
CA CYS A 23 27.29 -48.87 5.98
C CYS A 23 28.08 -48.18 4.88
N SER A 24 28.50 -46.94 5.14
CA SER A 24 29.42 -46.23 4.27
C SER A 24 30.75 -46.95 4.34
N THR A 25 31.05 -47.74 3.32
CA THR A 25 32.45 -47.98 2.97
C THR A 25 33.04 -46.62 2.66
N SER A 26 33.90 -46.14 3.55
CA SER A 26 34.70 -44.93 3.38
C SER A 26 35.53 -45.07 2.10
N VAL A 27 34.99 -44.58 0.99
CA VAL A 27 35.79 -44.20 -0.15
C VAL A 27 36.26 -42.79 0.15
N LYS A 28 37.53 -42.66 0.54
CA LYS A 28 38.19 -41.36 0.63
C LYS A 28 38.05 -40.68 -0.75
N PRO A 29 37.50 -39.46 -0.84
CA PRO A 29 37.65 -38.70 -2.07
C PRO A 29 39.15 -38.39 -2.20
N GLU A 30 39.77 -38.89 -3.26
CA GLU A 30 41.09 -38.43 -3.67
C GLU A 30 40.99 -36.93 -3.95
N SER A 31 41.71 -36.16 -3.14
CA SER A 31 41.90 -34.73 -3.34
C SER A 31 42.68 -34.51 -4.64
N GLN A 32 41.98 -34.31 -5.75
CA GLN A 32 42.56 -33.65 -6.91
C GLN A 32 42.66 -32.16 -6.59
N GLN A 33 43.83 -31.75 -6.11
CA GLN A 33 44.28 -30.37 -6.15
C GLN A 33 44.45 -29.97 -7.63
N GLY A 34 43.65 -29.00 -8.08
CA GLY A 34 43.70 -28.37 -9.41
C GLY A 34 42.28 -28.14 -9.94
N SER A 35 41.75 -26.92 -10.10
CA SER A 35 42.33 -25.60 -10.34
C SER A 35 41.49 -24.48 -9.69
N ASP A 36 42.14 -23.50 -9.05
CA ASP A 36 41.61 -22.23 -8.51
C ASP A 36 41.01 -21.27 -9.58
N GLN A 37 40.33 -21.77 -10.60
CA GLN A 37 39.72 -20.93 -11.63
C GLN A 37 38.24 -20.71 -11.35
N THR A 38 37.88 -19.44 -11.12
CA THR A 38 36.50 -18.95 -11.02
C THR A 38 35.68 -19.44 -12.21
N ARG A 39 34.51 -20.04 -11.93
CA ARG A 39 33.63 -20.59 -12.97
C ARG A 39 32.86 -19.47 -13.68
N LEU A 40 33.07 -19.34 -14.98
CA LEU A 40 32.34 -18.40 -15.84
C LEU A 40 31.46 -19.17 -16.84
N ASN A 41 30.28 -18.64 -17.15
CA ASN A 41 29.49 -19.11 -18.30
C ASN A 41 30.03 -18.51 -19.63
N PRO A 42 29.51 -18.92 -20.80
CA PRO A 42 29.94 -18.38 -22.10
C PRO A 42 29.77 -16.86 -22.29
N LEU A 43 29.01 -16.19 -21.41
CA LEU A 43 28.77 -14.75 -21.42
C LEU A 43 29.58 -14.00 -20.35
N ASN A 44 30.62 -14.64 -19.78
CA ASN A 44 31.48 -14.08 -18.72
C ASN A 44 30.72 -13.74 -17.43
N ILE A 45 29.69 -14.52 -17.09
CA ILE A 45 28.97 -14.41 -15.82
C ILE A 45 29.53 -15.41 -14.84
N GLN A 46 29.89 -14.93 -13.66
CA GLN A 46 30.36 -15.77 -12.56
C GLN A 46 29.22 -16.66 -12.04
N MET A 47 29.44 -17.96 -12.18
CA MET A 47 28.57 -19.02 -11.69
C MET A 47 28.98 -19.44 -10.28
N LEU A 48 28.15 -20.25 -9.62
CA LEU A 48 28.46 -20.81 -8.31
C LEU A 48 29.84 -21.49 -8.28
N SER A 49 30.50 -21.49 -7.11
CA SER A 49 31.69 -22.30 -6.89
C SER A 49 31.43 -23.78 -7.21
N ARG A 50 32.47 -24.51 -7.65
CA ARG A 50 32.33 -25.93 -7.99
C ARG A 50 31.77 -26.75 -6.82
N ASN A 51 32.22 -26.43 -5.61
CA ASN A 51 31.77 -27.05 -4.37
C ASN A 51 30.24 -26.95 -4.17
N LEU A 52 29.64 -25.79 -4.43
CA LEU A 52 28.20 -25.58 -4.26
C LEU A 52 27.40 -26.17 -5.43
N GLN A 53 27.90 -26.01 -6.65
CA GLN A 53 27.23 -26.53 -7.85
C GLN A 53 27.08 -28.05 -7.80
N GLU A 54 28.11 -28.77 -7.36
CA GLU A 54 28.08 -30.22 -7.23
C GLU A 54 27.09 -30.68 -6.15
N GLN A 55 27.01 -29.97 -5.03
CA GLN A 55 26.09 -30.30 -3.93
C GLN A 55 24.62 -30.06 -4.29
N ILE A 56 24.30 -29.00 -5.06
CA ILE A 56 22.92 -28.61 -5.38
C ILE A 56 22.42 -29.32 -6.64
N PHE A 57 23.23 -29.36 -7.70
CA PHE A 57 22.84 -29.86 -9.02
C PHE A 57 23.44 -31.24 -9.33
N GLN A 58 24.05 -31.91 -8.36
CA GLN A 58 24.59 -33.28 -8.46
C GLN A 58 25.53 -33.47 -9.66
N SER A 59 26.41 -32.49 -9.87
CA SER A 59 27.38 -32.46 -10.99
C SER A 59 26.76 -32.45 -12.40
N ARG A 60 25.44 -32.20 -12.54
CA ARG A 60 24.84 -31.96 -13.85
C ARG A 60 25.36 -30.62 -14.39
N THR A 61 26.14 -30.66 -15.46
CA THR A 61 26.65 -29.44 -16.09
C THR A 61 25.65 -28.95 -17.15
N GLN A 62 25.38 -27.64 -17.17
CA GLN A 62 24.61 -27.02 -18.23
C GLN A 62 25.39 -27.13 -19.55
N VAL A 63 24.74 -27.68 -20.58
CA VAL A 63 25.27 -27.66 -21.95
C VAL A 63 24.68 -26.44 -22.64
N TYR A 64 25.54 -25.64 -23.29
CA TYR A 64 25.15 -24.48 -24.07
C TYR A 64 25.22 -24.81 -25.55
N VAL A 65 24.25 -24.33 -26.32
CA VAL A 65 24.24 -24.47 -27.79
C VAL A 65 24.95 -23.25 -28.37
N ASP A 66 25.92 -23.46 -29.27
CA ASP A 66 26.74 -22.38 -29.82
C ASP A 66 25.89 -21.29 -30.52
N GLU A 67 24.83 -21.70 -31.23
CA GLU A 67 23.88 -20.77 -31.88
C GLU A 67 23.19 -19.84 -30.88
N ASP A 68 22.78 -20.37 -29.72
CA ASP A 68 22.13 -19.61 -28.66
C ASP A 68 23.12 -18.65 -27.96
N VAL A 69 24.39 -19.07 -27.80
CA VAL A 69 25.46 -18.22 -27.27
C VAL A 69 25.73 -17.05 -28.21
N GLU A 70 25.91 -17.31 -29.51
CA GLU A 70 26.12 -16.27 -30.52
C GLU A 70 24.94 -15.31 -30.62
N ARG A 71 23.70 -15.83 -30.56
CA ARG A 71 22.48 -15.02 -30.52
C ARG A 71 22.45 -14.10 -29.29
N SER A 72 22.88 -14.61 -28.14
CA SER A 72 22.96 -13.85 -26.89
C SER A 72 24.00 -12.73 -26.97
N ILE A 73 25.20 -13.03 -27.51
CA ILE A 73 26.25 -12.03 -27.71
C ILE A 73 25.76 -10.92 -28.64
N ARG A 74 25.17 -11.27 -29.80
CA ARG A 74 24.59 -10.27 -30.74
C ARG A 74 23.56 -9.37 -30.07
N HIS A 75 22.70 -9.94 -29.21
CA HIS A 75 21.71 -9.17 -28.46
C HIS A 75 22.35 -8.22 -27.45
N LEU A 76 23.37 -8.66 -26.71
CA LEU A 76 24.10 -7.81 -25.76
C LEU A 76 24.91 -6.70 -26.44
N GLU A 77 25.48 -6.98 -27.62
CA GLU A 77 26.17 -5.98 -28.45
C GLU A 77 25.21 -4.91 -28.95
N GLN A 78 24.01 -5.30 -29.42
CA GLN A 78 22.97 -4.38 -29.86
C GLN A 78 22.55 -3.37 -28.77
N HIS A 79 22.67 -3.77 -27.50
CA HIS A 79 22.33 -2.95 -26.34
C HIS A 79 23.55 -2.35 -25.62
N GLU A 80 24.75 -2.43 -26.19
CA GLU A 80 25.98 -1.84 -25.62
C GLU A 80 26.34 -2.39 -24.22
N LEU A 81 26.13 -3.69 -24.00
CA LEU A 81 26.42 -4.37 -22.73
C LEU A 81 27.58 -5.35 -22.83
N TRP A 82 27.86 -5.87 -24.03
CA TRP A 82 28.96 -6.80 -24.25
C TRP A 82 30.33 -6.15 -24.03
N GLY A 83 31.27 -6.88 -23.44
CA GLY A 83 32.66 -6.44 -23.24
C GLY A 83 32.89 -5.46 -22.07
N LYS A 84 31.89 -5.19 -21.23
CA LYS A 84 32.04 -4.36 -20.03
C LYS A 84 32.71 -5.13 -18.89
N GLU A 85 33.54 -4.44 -18.11
CA GLU A 85 34.25 -5.04 -16.96
C GLU A 85 33.29 -5.47 -15.85
N THR A 86 33.54 -6.67 -15.31
CA THR A 86 32.74 -7.30 -14.26
C THR A 86 33.61 -7.57 -13.03
N ASP A 87 33.09 -7.29 -11.84
CA ASP A 87 33.82 -7.58 -10.61
C ASP A 87 33.62 -9.04 -10.26
N LEU A 88 34.71 -9.80 -10.13
CA LEU A 88 34.65 -11.18 -9.65
C LEU A 88 34.52 -11.19 -8.13
N LEU A 89 33.54 -11.93 -7.64
CA LEU A 89 33.37 -12.21 -6.22
C LEU A 89 34.29 -13.37 -5.79
N PRO A 90 34.76 -13.42 -4.54
CA PRO A 90 35.46 -14.59 -4.04
C PRO A 90 34.58 -15.86 -4.10
N ASP A 91 35.20 -17.01 -4.36
CA ASP A 91 34.49 -18.28 -4.32
C ASP A 91 34.08 -18.60 -2.87
N VAL A 92 32.88 -19.20 -2.72
CA VAL A 92 32.35 -19.62 -1.42
C VAL A 92 32.45 -21.13 -1.31
N GLU A 93 33.18 -21.61 -0.31
CA GLU A 93 33.25 -23.02 0.05
C GLU A 93 32.39 -23.27 1.29
N LEU A 94 31.32 -24.06 1.14
CA LEU A 94 30.38 -24.34 2.21
C LEU A 94 29.84 -25.75 2.07
N LYS A 95 29.88 -26.53 3.15
CA LYS A 95 29.22 -27.82 3.21
C LYS A 95 27.74 -27.62 3.52
N LEU A 96 26.88 -27.79 2.52
CA LEU A 96 25.44 -27.68 2.67
C LEU A 96 24.89 -28.87 3.49
N PRO A 97 23.76 -28.68 4.19
CA PRO A 97 23.01 -29.80 4.75
C PRO A 97 22.57 -30.77 3.66
N GLU A 98 22.39 -32.04 4.03
CA GLU A 98 22.04 -33.08 3.06
C GLU A 98 20.68 -32.79 2.40
N ILE A 99 20.70 -32.66 1.07
CA ILE A 99 19.50 -32.46 0.28
C ILE A 99 18.77 -33.80 0.16
N TYR A 100 17.54 -33.87 0.67
CA TYR A 100 16.66 -35.03 0.50
C TYR A 100 16.19 -35.20 -0.96
N GLY A 101 16.01 -36.44 -1.41
CA GLY A 101 15.51 -36.75 -2.76
C GLY A 101 16.60 -36.73 -3.83
N ASN A 102 16.19 -36.80 -5.09
CA ASN A 102 17.09 -36.85 -6.24
C ASN A 102 17.39 -35.48 -6.84
N ASP A 103 16.63 -34.45 -6.52
CA ASP A 103 16.86 -33.08 -6.98
C ASP A 103 16.27 -32.05 -6.00
N ILE A 104 16.53 -30.77 -6.26
CA ILE A 104 16.08 -29.69 -5.39
C ILE A 104 14.55 -29.53 -5.35
N ASP A 105 13.83 -29.90 -6.41
CA ASP A 105 12.37 -29.85 -6.44
C ASP A 105 11.77 -30.94 -5.55
N GLU A 106 12.27 -32.17 -5.68
CA GLU A 106 11.90 -33.28 -4.80
C GLU A 106 12.23 -32.96 -3.34
N HIS A 107 13.38 -32.34 -3.07
CA HIS A 107 13.74 -31.83 -1.75
C HIS A 107 12.65 -30.92 -1.16
N PHE A 108 12.29 -29.85 -1.87
CA PHE A 108 11.26 -28.91 -1.39
C PHE A 108 9.88 -29.54 -1.26
N ARG A 109 9.53 -30.50 -2.12
CA ARG A 109 8.28 -31.27 -1.97
C ARG A 109 8.29 -32.10 -0.69
N LEU A 110 9.36 -32.82 -0.43
CA LEU A 110 9.51 -33.65 0.78
C LEU A 110 9.50 -32.80 2.05
N LEU A 111 10.20 -31.66 2.06
CA LEU A 111 10.19 -30.71 3.17
C LEU A 111 8.77 -30.22 3.47
N ALA A 112 8.09 -29.70 2.44
CA ALA A 112 6.75 -29.16 2.61
C ALA A 112 5.74 -30.24 3.01
N GLN A 113 5.86 -31.46 2.46
CA GLN A 113 5.02 -32.59 2.87
C GLN A 113 5.25 -32.94 4.34
N LYS A 114 6.50 -33.09 4.79
CA LYS A 114 6.81 -33.37 6.20
C LYS A 114 6.19 -32.31 7.13
N GLN A 115 6.27 -31.03 6.75
CA GLN A 115 5.77 -29.91 7.55
C GLN A 115 4.25 -29.73 7.51
N SER A 116 3.58 -30.08 6.40
CA SER A 116 2.14 -29.82 6.20
C SER A 116 1.25 -31.06 6.36
N LEU A 117 1.78 -32.27 6.21
CA LEU A 117 1.02 -33.51 6.22
C LEU A 117 0.20 -33.73 7.52
N PRO A 118 0.73 -33.48 8.73
CA PRO A 118 -0.08 -33.64 9.95
C PRO A 118 -1.33 -32.75 9.94
N TYR A 119 -1.20 -31.53 9.43
CA TYR A 119 -2.30 -30.58 9.31
C TYR A 119 -3.25 -30.95 8.16
N LEU A 120 -2.72 -31.45 7.04
CA LEU A 120 -3.53 -31.91 5.91
C LEU A 120 -4.36 -33.15 6.28
N ASP A 121 -3.80 -34.07 7.05
CA ASP A 121 -4.51 -35.24 7.55
C ASP A 121 -5.63 -34.81 8.52
N ALA A 122 -5.35 -33.89 9.42
CA ALA A 122 -6.34 -33.33 10.33
C ALA A 122 -7.45 -32.56 9.57
N ALA A 123 -7.09 -31.77 8.56
CA ALA A 123 -8.00 -31.08 7.65
C ALA A 123 -8.90 -32.08 6.89
N SER A 124 -8.32 -33.17 6.40
CA SER A 124 -9.04 -34.21 5.64
C SER A 124 -10.01 -34.99 6.52
N GLN A 125 -9.66 -35.23 7.79
CA GLN A 125 -10.56 -35.83 8.76
C GLN A 125 -11.76 -34.92 9.06
N LEU A 126 -11.51 -33.62 9.26
CA LEU A 126 -12.56 -32.62 9.49
C LEU A 126 -13.47 -32.44 8.27
N GLN A 127 -12.91 -32.47 7.07
CA GLN A 127 -13.65 -32.37 5.80
C GLN A 127 -14.55 -33.59 5.56
N GLY A 128 -14.08 -34.79 5.93
CA GLY A 128 -14.82 -36.05 5.73
C GLY A 128 -15.78 -36.43 6.85
N ALA A 129 -15.81 -35.67 7.95
CA ALA A 129 -16.63 -35.96 9.12
C ALA A 129 -18.08 -35.50 8.93
N LEU A 130 -19.03 -36.30 9.42
CA LEU A 130 -20.40 -35.85 9.63
C LEU A 130 -20.44 -35.12 10.97
N LEU A 131 -20.70 -33.81 10.95
CA LEU A 131 -20.72 -33.02 12.17
C LEU A 131 -21.86 -33.47 13.11
N PRO A 132 -21.66 -33.42 14.43
CA PRO A 132 -22.71 -33.70 15.40
C PRO A 132 -23.84 -32.66 15.32
N GLY A 133 -25.03 -33.05 15.76
CA GLY A 133 -26.20 -32.15 15.80
C GLY A 133 -25.94 -30.92 16.68
N MET A 134 -26.30 -29.74 16.17
CA MET A 134 -26.13 -28.48 16.90
C MET A 134 -26.94 -28.47 18.21
N PRO A 135 -26.36 -28.02 19.33
CA PRO A 135 -27.07 -27.87 20.59
C PRO A 135 -28.29 -26.95 20.46
N LYS A 136 -29.39 -27.30 21.14
CA LYS A 136 -30.60 -26.45 21.20
C LYS A 136 -30.48 -25.31 22.21
N GLU A 137 -29.74 -25.54 23.28
CA GLU A 137 -29.52 -24.59 24.37
C GLU A 137 -28.03 -24.57 24.71
N TRP A 138 -27.48 -23.36 24.82
CA TRP A 138 -26.08 -23.12 25.14
C TRP A 138 -25.90 -22.82 26.63
N ALA A 139 -24.79 -23.28 27.19
CA ALA A 139 -24.51 -23.19 28.61
C ALA A 139 -23.99 -21.80 28.98
N TRP A 140 -24.56 -21.20 30.02
CA TRP A 140 -24.11 -19.93 30.60
C TRP A 140 -23.04 -20.18 31.67
N GLU A 141 -21.87 -20.67 31.26
CA GLU A 141 -20.78 -21.03 32.17
C GLU A 141 -19.43 -20.48 31.71
N VAL A 142 -18.60 -20.07 32.67
CA VAL A 142 -17.26 -19.52 32.39
C VAL A 142 -16.30 -20.60 31.89
N GLY A 143 -15.68 -20.32 30.74
CA GLY A 143 -14.71 -21.20 30.09
C GLY A 143 -15.37 -22.13 29.09
N TRP A 144 -14.69 -23.24 28.75
CA TRP A 144 -15.15 -24.16 27.73
C TRP A 144 -16.18 -25.17 28.24
N THR A 145 -17.27 -25.33 27.48
CA THR A 145 -18.27 -26.38 27.64
C THR A 145 -18.31 -27.24 26.38
N ARG A 146 -18.25 -28.57 26.55
CA ARG A 146 -18.36 -29.58 25.49
C ARG A 146 -19.78 -30.12 25.43
N TYR A 147 -20.32 -30.25 24.23
CA TYR A 147 -21.66 -30.81 23.96
C TYR A 147 -21.53 -32.14 23.21
N GLY A 148 -21.98 -33.23 23.86
CA GLY A 148 -22.00 -34.57 23.25
C GLY A 148 -23.24 -34.84 22.40
N GLU A 149 -23.23 -35.95 21.65
CA GLU A 149 -24.32 -36.35 20.73
C GLU A 149 -25.69 -36.52 21.42
N GLY A 150 -25.70 -36.90 22.70
CA GLY A 150 -26.91 -37.04 23.52
C GLY A 150 -27.41 -35.73 24.17
N GLY A 151 -26.77 -34.59 23.91
CA GLY A 151 -27.05 -33.31 24.58
C GLY A 151 -26.39 -33.14 25.95
N GLU A 152 -25.48 -34.06 26.33
CA GLU A 152 -24.69 -33.95 27.55
C GLU A 152 -23.76 -32.73 27.51
N GLN A 153 -23.66 -32.01 28.62
CA GLN A 153 -22.82 -30.83 28.78
C GLN A 153 -21.71 -31.13 29.79
N HIS A 154 -20.45 -31.01 29.37
CA HIS A 154 -19.29 -31.27 30.22
C HIS A 154 -18.32 -30.09 30.18
N ARG A 155 -17.89 -29.60 31.35
CA ARG A 155 -16.87 -28.56 31.42
C ARG A 155 -15.50 -29.12 31.07
N VAL A 156 -14.81 -28.46 30.14
CA VAL A 156 -13.46 -28.85 29.70
C VAL A 156 -12.50 -27.68 29.82
N ASN A 157 -11.18 -27.95 29.77
CA ASN A 157 -10.18 -26.88 29.81
C ASN A 157 -9.96 -26.24 28.44
N PHE A 158 -10.05 -27.04 27.39
CA PHE A 158 -9.93 -26.70 25.97
C PHE A 158 -10.42 -27.90 25.13
N PRO A 159 -10.72 -27.74 23.83
CA PRO A 159 -11.12 -28.85 22.96
C PRO A 159 -10.01 -29.91 22.76
N ASP A 160 -10.33 -31.19 22.91
CA ASP A 160 -9.32 -32.25 22.88
C ASP A 160 -8.89 -32.63 21.44
N GLU A 161 -9.71 -32.37 20.44
CA GLU A 161 -9.52 -32.79 19.05
C GLU A 161 -8.38 -32.05 18.30
N ASN A 162 -7.78 -32.73 17.32
CA ASN A 162 -6.66 -32.20 16.54
C ASN A 162 -7.05 -31.16 15.48
N ALA A 163 -8.31 -31.15 15.04
CA ALA A 163 -8.83 -30.17 14.10
C ALA A 163 -10.21 -29.67 14.52
N ILE A 164 -10.38 -28.35 14.53
CA ILE A 164 -11.63 -27.67 14.86
C ILE A 164 -11.91 -26.54 13.87
N VAL A 165 -13.19 -26.26 13.64
CA VAL A 165 -13.63 -24.96 13.09
C VAL A 165 -13.96 -24.05 14.27
N PHE A 166 -13.50 -22.82 14.24
CA PHE A 166 -13.54 -21.91 15.39
C PHE A 166 -13.82 -20.48 14.96
N ASP A 167 -14.62 -19.77 15.76
CA ASP A 167 -14.97 -18.37 15.58
C ASP A 167 -15.10 -17.67 16.96
N VAL A 168 -14.69 -16.40 17.02
CA VAL A 168 -14.69 -15.59 18.25
C VAL A 168 -15.42 -14.26 18.02
N GLU A 169 -16.32 -13.92 18.95
CA GLU A 169 -16.99 -12.63 18.97
C GLU A 169 -16.52 -11.73 20.12
N VAL A 170 -16.40 -10.44 19.81
CA VAL A 170 -15.85 -9.40 20.69
C VAL A 170 -16.84 -8.25 20.78
N CYS A 171 -17.17 -7.81 21.99
CA CYS A 171 -17.99 -6.62 22.20
C CYS A 171 -17.12 -5.36 22.07
N MET A 172 -17.13 -4.74 20.88
CA MET A 172 -16.21 -3.66 20.52
C MET A 172 -16.39 -2.39 21.38
N ALA A 173 -17.57 -2.19 21.97
CA ALA A 173 -17.84 -1.08 22.89
C ALA A 173 -17.09 -1.22 24.23
N GLU A 174 -16.73 -2.44 24.61
CA GLU A 174 -16.14 -2.78 25.92
C GLU A 174 -14.64 -3.13 25.82
N GLY A 175 -14.04 -2.97 24.63
CA GLY A 175 -12.61 -3.18 24.37
C GLY A 175 -12.29 -4.41 23.51
N HIS A 176 -11.06 -4.93 23.66
CA HIS A 176 -10.49 -5.97 22.80
C HIS A 176 -10.55 -7.39 23.39
N CYS A 177 -11.34 -7.62 24.44
CA CYS A 177 -11.40 -8.95 25.04
C CYS A 177 -12.41 -9.86 24.35
N PRO A 178 -12.10 -11.16 24.20
CA PRO A 178 -13.05 -12.11 23.67
C PRO A 178 -14.27 -12.19 24.59
N THR A 179 -15.47 -12.15 24.01
CA THR A 179 -16.74 -12.22 24.75
C THR A 179 -17.29 -13.64 24.72
N LEU A 180 -17.39 -14.20 23.52
CA LEU A 180 -17.93 -15.53 23.22
C LEU A 180 -17.05 -16.22 22.16
N ALA A 181 -17.01 -17.54 22.19
CA ALA A 181 -16.48 -18.30 21.07
C ALA A 181 -17.23 -19.61 20.89
N VAL A 182 -17.29 -20.09 19.65
CA VAL A 182 -17.88 -21.38 19.31
C VAL A 182 -16.86 -22.19 18.52
N ALA A 183 -16.79 -23.49 18.80
CA ALA A 183 -16.04 -24.42 17.98
C ALA A 183 -16.87 -25.67 17.67
N VAL A 184 -16.56 -26.28 16.53
CA VAL A 184 -17.05 -27.61 16.18
C VAL A 184 -15.91 -28.49 15.74
N SER A 185 -15.97 -29.75 16.15
CA SER A 185 -15.04 -30.81 15.79
C SER A 185 -15.84 -31.98 15.16
N PRO A 186 -15.17 -33.01 14.63
CA PRO A 186 -15.84 -34.22 14.15
C PRO A 186 -16.70 -34.93 15.21
N THR A 187 -16.45 -34.71 16.49
CA THR A 187 -16.99 -35.48 17.62
C THR A 187 -17.92 -34.67 18.53
N ALA A 188 -17.74 -33.35 18.63
CA ALA A 188 -18.49 -32.50 19.56
C ALA A 188 -18.54 -31.03 19.13
N TRP A 189 -19.59 -30.35 19.62
CA TRP A 189 -19.66 -28.88 19.66
C TRP A 189 -19.06 -28.34 20.96
N TYR A 190 -18.59 -27.11 20.91
CA TYR A 190 -17.98 -26.42 22.03
C TYR A 190 -18.45 -24.96 22.09
N SER A 191 -18.66 -24.46 23.30
CA SER A 191 -18.87 -23.04 23.58
C SER A 191 -17.86 -22.56 24.60
N TRP A 192 -17.45 -21.29 24.47
CA TRP A 192 -16.64 -20.61 25.46
C TRP A 192 -17.30 -19.29 25.86
N CYS A 193 -17.50 -19.07 27.15
CA CYS A 193 -17.96 -17.79 27.68
C CYS A 193 -16.86 -17.11 28.50
N SER A 194 -16.68 -15.81 28.25
CA SER A 194 -15.77 -14.99 29.04
C SER A 194 -16.27 -14.81 30.47
N LYS A 195 -15.32 -14.63 31.40
CA LYS A 195 -15.64 -14.22 32.79
C LYS A 195 -16.45 -12.92 32.83
N ARG A 196 -16.13 -11.99 31.92
CA ARG A 196 -16.75 -10.66 31.81
C ARG A 196 -18.23 -10.72 31.48
N LEU A 197 -18.59 -11.69 30.63
CA LEU A 197 -19.99 -11.87 30.24
C LEU A 197 -20.83 -12.38 31.41
N VAL A 198 -20.31 -13.37 32.15
CA VAL A 198 -21.06 -14.12 33.18
C VAL A 198 -21.04 -13.44 34.55
N GLU A 199 -19.96 -12.73 34.92
CA GLU A 199 -19.83 -12.08 36.23
C GLU A 199 -20.45 -10.67 36.24
N ASP A 200 -21.34 -10.40 37.21
CA ASP A 200 -22.04 -9.11 37.34
C ASP A 200 -21.12 -7.95 37.79
N ARG A 201 -20.05 -8.26 38.54
CA ARG A 201 -19.07 -7.29 39.05
C ARG A 201 -17.67 -7.62 38.57
N TYR A 202 -17.37 -7.26 37.32
CA TYR A 202 -16.03 -7.39 36.76
C TYR A 202 -15.30 -6.05 36.81
N THR A 203 -14.09 -6.02 37.36
CA THR A 203 -13.21 -4.84 37.31
C THR A 203 -12.21 -5.02 36.17
N TRP A 204 -12.18 -4.06 35.25
CA TRP A 204 -11.29 -4.11 34.11
C TRP A 204 -9.86 -3.70 34.47
N SER A 205 -8.89 -4.35 33.82
CA SER A 205 -7.56 -3.80 33.62
C SER A 205 -7.50 -3.26 32.20
N SER A 206 -6.88 -2.08 32.01
CA SER A 206 -6.55 -1.58 30.67
C SER A 206 -5.52 -2.47 29.97
N ASP A 207 -4.67 -3.15 30.75
CA ASP A 207 -3.64 -4.05 30.25
C ASP A 207 -4.18 -5.48 30.12
N LEU A 208 -4.12 -6.01 28.91
CA LEU A 208 -4.52 -7.39 28.59
C LEU A 208 -3.42 -8.37 29.01
N THR A 209 -3.84 -9.49 29.60
CA THR A 209 -2.95 -10.60 29.98
C THR A 209 -3.42 -11.92 29.37
N LEU A 210 -2.57 -12.95 29.42
CA LEU A 210 -2.94 -14.30 28.96
C LEU A 210 -4.19 -14.89 29.64
N ALA A 211 -4.55 -14.41 30.83
CA ALA A 211 -5.73 -14.87 31.56
C ALA A 211 -7.06 -14.35 30.98
N ASP A 212 -7.02 -13.29 30.17
CA ASP A 212 -8.18 -12.71 29.49
C ASP A 212 -8.49 -13.40 28.15
N LEU A 213 -7.59 -14.28 27.68
CA LEU A 213 -7.64 -14.91 26.36
C LEU A 213 -8.20 -16.34 26.41
N ILE A 214 -8.56 -16.86 25.23
CA ILE A 214 -9.16 -18.19 25.06
C ILE A 214 -8.03 -19.25 25.04
N PRO A 215 -8.03 -20.23 25.96
CA PRO A 215 -7.09 -21.35 25.91
C PRO A 215 -7.54 -22.40 24.89
N LEU A 216 -6.63 -22.86 24.01
CA LEU A 216 -6.91 -23.98 23.10
C LEU A 216 -5.98 -25.18 23.26
N GLU A 217 -4.89 -25.05 24.01
CA GLU A 217 -3.90 -26.15 24.16
C GLU A 217 -3.47 -26.35 25.62
N THR A 218 -3.61 -25.31 26.46
CA THR A 218 -3.16 -25.32 27.85
C THR A 218 -4.28 -24.93 28.81
N PRO A 219 -4.31 -25.48 30.04
CA PRO A 219 -5.24 -25.00 31.07
C PRO A 219 -5.05 -23.50 31.35
N THR A 220 -6.10 -22.81 31.80
CA THR A 220 -6.08 -21.34 32.03
C THR A 220 -4.88 -20.86 32.84
N ASN A 221 -4.47 -21.60 33.87
CA ASN A 221 -3.38 -21.22 34.79
C ASN A 221 -1.99 -21.79 34.44
N SER A 222 -1.84 -22.49 33.30
CA SER A 222 -0.56 -23.06 32.85
C SER A 222 -0.15 -22.49 31.51
N SER A 223 1.14 -22.27 31.30
CA SER A 223 1.71 -21.90 29.99
C SER A 223 2.50 -23.03 29.35
N GLN A 224 2.44 -24.23 29.94
CA GLN A 224 3.13 -25.42 29.44
C GLN A 224 2.11 -26.46 28.95
N PRO A 225 2.39 -27.14 27.82
CA PRO A 225 1.55 -28.21 27.32
C PRO A 225 1.60 -29.42 28.24
N ARG A 226 0.53 -30.23 28.22
CA ARG A 226 0.48 -31.50 28.95
C ARG A 226 1.59 -32.43 28.43
N GLY A 227 2.43 -32.93 29.32
CA GLY A 227 3.56 -33.80 28.95
C GLY A 227 4.80 -33.08 28.42
N GLY A 228 4.81 -31.74 28.34
CA GLY A 228 5.98 -30.94 27.95
C GLY A 228 6.20 -30.80 26.45
N GLU A 229 5.40 -31.44 25.60
CA GLU A 229 5.50 -31.39 24.14
C GLU A 229 4.23 -30.82 23.49
N TRP A 230 4.42 -29.94 22.50
CA TRP A 230 3.33 -29.40 21.69
C TRP A 230 2.86 -30.43 20.66
N GLN A 231 1.54 -30.54 20.51
CA GLN A 231 0.89 -31.40 19.51
C GLN A 231 0.57 -30.62 18.24
N GLU A 232 0.63 -31.25 17.06
CA GLU A 232 0.16 -30.62 15.84
C GLU A 232 -1.37 -30.48 15.86
N ARG A 233 -1.86 -29.23 15.83
CA ARG A 233 -3.31 -28.90 15.84
C ARG A 233 -3.64 -27.93 14.71
N LEU A 234 -4.81 -28.11 14.12
CA LEU A 234 -5.34 -27.26 13.06
C LEU A 234 -6.59 -26.52 13.51
N VAL A 235 -6.60 -25.21 13.31
CA VAL A 235 -7.80 -24.39 13.46
C VAL A 235 -8.21 -23.86 12.09
N VAL A 236 -9.46 -24.10 11.71
CA VAL A 236 -10.05 -23.56 10.49
C VAL A 236 -11.00 -22.43 10.87
N GLY A 237 -10.92 -21.30 10.18
CA GLY A 237 -11.79 -20.16 10.43
C GLY A 237 -12.03 -19.33 9.17
N HIS A 238 -12.90 -18.33 9.26
CA HIS A 238 -13.09 -17.34 8.21
C HIS A 238 -12.57 -15.99 8.69
N ASN A 239 -11.52 -15.47 8.04
CA ASN A 239 -10.72 -14.38 8.60
C ASN A 239 -10.07 -14.77 9.95
N VAL A 240 -9.55 -16.00 10.00
CA VAL A 240 -9.01 -16.66 11.21
C VAL A 240 -7.89 -15.88 11.91
N SER A 241 -7.26 -14.93 11.22
CA SER A 241 -6.23 -14.08 11.81
C SER A 241 -6.80 -13.18 12.91
N PHE A 242 -8.07 -12.77 12.81
CA PHE A 242 -8.79 -12.07 13.89
C PHE A 242 -8.99 -13.00 15.09
N ASP A 243 -9.54 -14.20 14.87
CA ASP A 243 -9.77 -15.19 15.92
C ASP A 243 -8.47 -15.58 16.63
N ARG A 244 -7.39 -15.74 15.85
CA ARG A 244 -6.05 -16.05 16.34
C ARG A 244 -5.56 -15.05 17.38
N THR A 245 -5.87 -13.76 17.22
CA THR A 245 -5.44 -12.76 18.20
C THR A 245 -6.07 -12.96 19.58
N HIS A 246 -7.14 -13.74 19.70
CA HIS A 246 -7.79 -14.01 20.98
C HIS A 246 -7.36 -15.35 21.61
N ILE A 247 -6.41 -16.07 20.99
CA ILE A 247 -5.92 -17.36 21.47
C ILE A 247 -4.68 -17.16 22.34
N LYS A 248 -4.75 -17.69 23.55
CA LYS A 248 -3.74 -17.54 24.60
C LYS A 248 -2.34 -17.99 24.17
N GLU A 249 -2.21 -19.20 23.65
CA GLU A 249 -0.90 -19.83 23.39
C GLU A 249 -0.11 -19.16 22.27
N GLN A 250 -0.78 -18.39 21.41
CA GLN A 250 -0.16 -17.71 20.28
C GLN A 250 0.78 -16.56 20.69
N TYR A 251 0.59 -16.01 21.90
CA TYR A 251 1.41 -14.96 22.51
C TYR A 251 2.64 -15.48 23.27
N LEU A 252 2.80 -16.79 23.42
CA LEU A 252 3.99 -17.35 24.04
C LEU A 252 5.22 -17.12 23.14
N LEU A 253 6.36 -16.75 23.73
CA LEU A 253 7.57 -16.46 22.96
C LEU A 253 8.02 -17.67 22.13
N LYS A 254 7.99 -18.85 22.75
CA LYS A 254 8.09 -20.14 22.05
C LYS A 254 6.69 -20.53 21.59
N GLY A 255 6.47 -20.45 20.28
CA GLY A 255 5.17 -20.75 19.68
C GLY A 255 4.80 -22.23 19.77
N SER A 256 3.51 -22.51 19.79
CA SER A 256 3.00 -23.88 19.70
C SER A 256 3.09 -24.43 18.27
N LYS A 257 2.80 -25.72 18.13
CA LYS A 257 2.64 -26.37 16.83
C LYS A 257 1.23 -26.19 16.24
N MET A 258 0.39 -25.34 16.83
CA MET A 258 -0.90 -24.99 16.23
C MET A 258 -0.69 -24.21 14.92
N ARG A 259 -1.50 -24.50 13.91
CA ARG A 259 -1.56 -23.76 12.65
C ARG A 259 -2.99 -23.42 12.28
N PHE A 260 -3.14 -22.40 11.43
CA PHE A 260 -4.43 -21.81 11.08
C PHE A 260 -4.65 -21.90 9.58
N LEU A 261 -5.86 -22.28 9.19
CA LEU A 261 -6.29 -22.29 7.80
C LEU A 261 -7.48 -21.36 7.62
N ASP A 262 -7.28 -20.34 6.79
CA ASP A 262 -8.25 -19.28 6.56
C ASP A 262 -9.05 -19.53 5.28
N THR A 263 -10.35 -19.78 5.42
CA THR A 263 -11.26 -19.94 4.27
C THR A 263 -11.38 -18.66 3.42
N MET A 264 -11.14 -17.48 3.99
CA MET A 264 -11.09 -16.23 3.20
C MET A 264 -9.86 -16.21 2.30
N SER A 265 -8.70 -16.64 2.80
CA SER A 265 -7.47 -16.78 2.02
C SER A 265 -7.58 -17.85 0.93
N LEU A 266 -8.18 -19.01 1.24
CA LEU A 266 -8.46 -20.04 0.24
C LEU A 266 -9.40 -19.51 -0.86
N HIS A 267 -10.46 -18.80 -0.48
CA HIS A 267 -11.36 -18.14 -1.42
C HIS A 267 -10.63 -17.17 -2.35
N MET A 268 -9.74 -16.31 -1.81
CA MET A 268 -8.98 -15.37 -2.62
C MET A 268 -8.06 -16.05 -3.63
N ALA A 269 -7.43 -17.16 -3.25
CA ALA A 269 -6.60 -17.97 -4.16
C ALA A 269 -7.44 -18.66 -5.26
N ILE A 270 -8.65 -19.14 -4.93
CA ILE A 270 -9.50 -19.89 -5.88
C ILE A 270 -10.32 -18.97 -6.78
N SER A 271 -11.01 -17.98 -6.20
CA SER A 271 -12.01 -17.13 -6.88
C SER A 271 -11.99 -15.69 -6.41
N GLY A 272 -10.84 -15.17 -5.97
CA GLY A 272 -10.71 -13.78 -5.59
C GLY A 272 -10.90 -12.81 -6.76
N LEU A 273 -11.34 -11.60 -6.46
CA LEU A 273 -11.52 -10.50 -7.41
C LEU A 273 -10.41 -9.46 -7.29
N THR A 274 -9.97 -8.92 -8.42
CA THR A 274 -9.13 -7.71 -8.42
C THR A 274 -9.89 -6.50 -7.90
N GLY A 275 -9.18 -5.44 -7.50
CA GLY A 275 -9.82 -4.21 -7.00
C GLY A 275 -10.83 -3.61 -7.99
N PHE A 276 -10.52 -3.64 -9.28
CA PHE A 276 -11.43 -3.17 -10.33
C PHE A 276 -12.63 -4.12 -10.54
N GLN A 277 -12.40 -5.43 -10.61
CA GLN A 277 -13.49 -6.41 -10.70
C GLN A 277 -14.42 -6.37 -9.48
N ARG A 278 -13.89 -6.12 -8.28
CA ARG A 278 -14.69 -5.96 -7.06
C ARG A 278 -15.65 -4.77 -7.18
N SER A 279 -15.18 -3.63 -7.72
CA SER A 279 -16.03 -2.46 -7.97
C SER A 279 -17.13 -2.77 -9.01
N LEU A 280 -16.78 -3.50 -10.07
CA LEU A 280 -17.73 -3.96 -11.10
C LEU A 280 -18.79 -4.92 -10.52
N TRP A 281 -18.37 -5.90 -9.73
CA TRP A 281 -19.24 -6.88 -9.07
C TRP A 281 -20.23 -6.20 -8.13
N MET A 282 -19.74 -5.23 -7.33
CA MET A 282 -20.58 -4.41 -6.45
C MET A 282 -21.64 -3.62 -7.21
N ALA A 283 -21.26 -3.03 -8.34
CA ALA A 283 -22.17 -2.28 -9.21
C ALA A 283 -23.26 -3.19 -9.81
N SER A 284 -22.90 -4.41 -10.20
CA SER A 284 -23.83 -5.41 -10.75
C SER A 284 -24.88 -5.86 -9.71
N LYS A 285 -24.45 -6.28 -8.51
CA LYS A 285 -25.36 -6.79 -7.46
C LYS A 285 -26.28 -5.75 -6.84
N HIS A 286 -25.85 -4.49 -6.74
CA HIS A 286 -26.64 -3.45 -6.06
C HIS A 286 -27.61 -2.69 -6.99
N GLY A 287 -27.65 -2.99 -8.29
CA GLY A 287 -28.51 -2.28 -9.25
C GLY A 287 -28.28 -0.76 -9.30
N LYS A 288 -27.20 -0.26 -8.69
CA LYS A 288 -26.93 1.17 -8.56
C LYS A 288 -26.45 1.68 -9.91
N ARG A 289 -27.32 2.38 -10.65
CA ARG A 289 -26.98 3.18 -11.85
C ARG A 289 -25.67 3.98 -11.69
N LYS A 290 -25.38 4.44 -10.46
CA LYS A 290 -24.14 5.14 -10.09
C LYS A 290 -22.86 4.33 -10.33
N GLY A 291 -22.81 3.06 -9.94
CA GLY A 291 -21.62 2.21 -10.12
C GLY A 291 -21.36 1.89 -11.59
N LEU A 292 -22.41 1.63 -12.37
CA LEU A 292 -22.30 1.44 -13.82
C LEU A 292 -21.84 2.73 -14.54
N GLN A 293 -22.23 3.90 -14.02
CA GLN A 293 -21.83 5.21 -14.53
C GLN A 293 -20.39 5.56 -14.16
N GLU A 294 -19.93 5.27 -12.95
CA GLU A 294 -18.53 5.37 -12.53
C GLU A 294 -17.61 4.46 -13.36
N VAL A 295 -18.09 3.25 -13.69
CA VAL A 295 -17.40 2.31 -14.59
C VAL A 295 -17.35 2.84 -16.02
N LYS A 296 -18.46 3.37 -16.54
CA LYS A 296 -18.48 4.02 -17.87
C LYS A 296 -17.55 5.23 -17.91
N GLU A 297 -17.51 6.04 -16.85
CA GLU A 297 -16.59 7.16 -16.71
C GLU A 297 -15.13 6.70 -16.60
N HIS A 298 -14.85 5.61 -15.88
CA HIS A 298 -13.51 5.02 -15.79
C HIS A 298 -13.03 4.44 -17.12
N MET A 299 -13.89 3.75 -17.88
CA MET A 299 -13.58 3.30 -19.23
C MET A 299 -13.32 4.47 -20.18
N LYS A 300 -14.10 5.56 -20.04
CA LYS A 300 -13.90 6.81 -20.78
C LYS A 300 -12.57 7.48 -20.40
N ARG A 301 -12.14 7.38 -19.13
CA ARG A 301 -10.84 7.88 -18.61
C ARG A 301 -9.64 7.04 -19.04
N LEU A 302 -9.83 5.78 -19.41
CA LEU A 302 -8.81 4.91 -20.01
C LEU A 302 -8.61 5.17 -21.52
N GLY A 303 -9.26 6.20 -22.08
CA GLY A 303 -9.14 6.56 -23.49
C GLY A 303 -9.92 5.65 -24.45
N ARG A 304 -10.71 4.69 -23.95
CA ARG A 304 -11.60 3.89 -24.80
C ARG A 304 -12.85 4.70 -25.11
N ARG A 305 -13.07 5.02 -26.39
CA ARG A 305 -14.32 5.66 -26.86
C ARG A 305 -15.53 4.79 -26.46
N PRO A 306 -16.73 5.37 -26.27
CA PRO A 306 -17.92 4.63 -25.79
C PRO A 306 -18.47 3.58 -26.76
N GLU A 307 -17.85 3.38 -27.93
CA GLU A 307 -18.30 2.47 -29.00
C GLU A 307 -17.30 1.32 -29.24
N GLY A 308 -16.49 0.97 -28.22
CA GLY A 308 -15.76 -0.31 -28.11
C GLY A 308 -16.59 -1.37 -27.35
N PRO A 309 -16.24 -2.67 -27.43
CA PRO A 309 -17.14 -3.75 -27.05
C PRO A 309 -17.58 -3.59 -25.59
N MET A 310 -18.89 -3.68 -25.35
CA MET A 310 -19.44 -4.01 -24.03
C MET A 310 -18.59 -5.13 -23.43
N ILE A 311 -18.32 -5.08 -22.12
CA ILE A 311 -17.69 -6.18 -21.36
C ILE A 311 -18.19 -7.51 -21.94
N GLY A 312 -17.29 -8.23 -22.60
CA GLY A 312 -17.66 -9.30 -23.55
C GLY A 312 -18.28 -10.51 -22.87
N SER A 313 -17.94 -10.72 -21.60
CA SER A 313 -18.52 -11.75 -20.73
C SER A 313 -18.64 -11.24 -19.29
N TRP A 314 -19.83 -11.42 -18.71
CA TRP A 314 -20.09 -11.23 -17.29
C TRP A 314 -20.04 -12.55 -16.51
N GLU A 315 -19.67 -13.66 -17.16
CA GLU A 315 -19.64 -15.00 -16.55
C GLU A 315 -18.72 -15.07 -15.32
N TRP A 316 -17.65 -14.27 -15.30
CA TRP A 316 -16.75 -14.16 -14.16
C TRP A 316 -17.43 -13.62 -12.88
N VAL A 317 -18.58 -12.93 -12.98
CA VAL A 317 -19.35 -12.44 -11.82
C VAL A 317 -20.07 -13.58 -11.10
N ASP A 318 -20.47 -14.62 -11.82
CA ASP A 318 -21.24 -15.74 -11.27
C ASP A 318 -20.33 -16.81 -10.63
N ILE A 319 -19.06 -16.87 -11.04
CA ILE A 319 -18.06 -17.81 -10.51
C ILE A 319 -17.18 -17.22 -9.38
N SER A 320 -17.53 -16.02 -8.90
CA SER A 320 -16.74 -15.28 -7.92
C SER A 320 -17.60 -14.42 -6.99
N SER A 321 -17.02 -14.02 -5.86
CA SER A 321 -17.69 -13.25 -4.83
C SER A 321 -16.72 -12.28 -4.15
N ILE A 322 -17.27 -11.44 -3.29
CA ILE A 322 -16.48 -10.71 -2.30
C ILE A 322 -16.14 -11.58 -1.10
N ASN A 323 -15.24 -11.07 -0.27
CA ASN A 323 -14.53 -11.85 0.73
C ASN A 323 -15.34 -12.21 1.98
N ASN A 324 -16.54 -11.66 2.20
CA ASN A 324 -17.28 -11.94 3.44
C ASN A 324 -17.96 -13.32 3.41
N LEU A 325 -18.04 -13.97 4.58
CA LEU A 325 -18.55 -15.32 4.73
C LEU A 325 -19.91 -15.54 4.04
N ALA A 326 -20.85 -14.61 4.18
CA ALA A 326 -22.20 -14.75 3.60
C ALA A 326 -22.17 -14.84 2.06
N ASP A 327 -21.34 -14.02 1.39
CA ASP A 327 -21.22 -14.06 -0.07
C ASP A 327 -20.38 -15.25 -0.55
N VAL A 328 -19.39 -15.68 0.24
CA VAL A 328 -18.58 -16.88 -0.04
C VAL A 328 -19.41 -18.15 0.12
N HIS A 329 -20.17 -18.27 1.21
CA HIS A 329 -21.09 -19.38 1.46
C HIS A 329 -22.14 -19.50 0.35
N ALA A 330 -22.73 -18.37 -0.05
CA ALA A 330 -23.66 -18.33 -1.18
C ALA A 330 -23.04 -18.76 -2.52
N LEU A 331 -21.72 -18.58 -2.72
CA LEU A 331 -21.02 -18.99 -3.94
C LEU A 331 -20.73 -20.49 -3.98
N TYR A 332 -20.24 -21.07 -2.89
CA TYR A 332 -19.77 -22.47 -2.86
C TYR A 332 -20.87 -23.46 -2.45
N VAL A 333 -21.70 -23.09 -1.48
CA VAL A 333 -22.71 -23.98 -0.87
C VAL A 333 -24.11 -23.62 -1.39
N GLY A 334 -24.40 -22.32 -1.52
CA GLY A 334 -25.73 -21.81 -1.85
C GLY A 334 -26.69 -21.83 -0.64
N GLY A 335 -27.99 -21.61 -0.88
CA GLY A 335 -29.02 -21.62 0.16
C GLY A 335 -29.45 -20.25 0.69
N GLU A 336 -30.04 -20.23 1.89
CA GLU A 336 -30.48 -18.99 2.55
C GLU A 336 -29.28 -18.14 2.96
N ARG A 337 -29.38 -16.82 2.79
CA ARG A 337 -28.28 -15.92 3.17
C ARG A 337 -28.15 -15.84 4.68
N LEU A 338 -26.91 -15.92 5.15
CA LEU A 338 -26.57 -15.65 6.56
C LEU A 338 -27.05 -14.25 6.95
N LYS A 339 -27.76 -14.19 8.08
CA LYS A 339 -28.31 -12.95 8.66
C LYS A 339 -27.18 -12.14 9.28
N LYS A 340 -27.11 -10.85 8.95
CA LYS A 340 -26.02 -9.96 9.42
C LYS A 340 -26.41 -9.13 10.64
N GLU A 341 -27.69 -9.12 10.99
CA GLU A 341 -28.27 -8.24 12.01
C GLU A 341 -27.81 -8.57 13.44
N PRO A 342 -27.69 -9.85 13.87
CA PRO A 342 -27.24 -10.17 15.23
C PRO A 342 -25.82 -9.68 15.53
N ARG A 343 -24.94 -9.65 14.52
CA ARG A 343 -23.57 -9.14 14.62
C ARG A 343 -23.49 -7.69 15.08
N ASP A 344 -24.46 -6.86 14.71
CA ASP A 344 -24.47 -5.44 15.08
C ASP A 344 -24.52 -5.24 16.60
N VAL A 345 -25.01 -6.23 17.36
CA VAL A 345 -25.00 -6.21 18.84
C VAL A 345 -23.57 -6.23 19.37
N PHE A 346 -22.65 -7.02 18.79
CA PHE A 346 -21.25 -7.04 19.20
C PHE A 346 -20.50 -5.78 18.78
N VAL A 347 -20.87 -5.18 17.65
CA VAL A 347 -20.17 -4.01 17.09
C VAL A 347 -20.63 -2.69 17.73
N LYS A 348 -21.93 -2.54 17.98
CA LYS A 348 -22.54 -1.27 18.42
C LYS A 348 -23.24 -1.36 19.78
N GLY A 349 -23.58 -2.57 20.22
CA GLY A 349 -24.28 -2.80 21.49
C GLY A 349 -23.34 -2.81 22.70
N SER A 350 -23.94 -2.96 23.88
CA SER A 350 -23.26 -3.07 25.17
C SER A 350 -23.18 -4.53 25.64
N MET A 351 -22.36 -4.80 26.67
CA MET A 351 -22.32 -6.13 27.29
C MET A 351 -23.69 -6.57 27.85
N SER A 352 -24.53 -5.63 28.30
CA SER A 352 -25.88 -5.92 28.77
C SER A 352 -26.79 -6.45 27.65
N ASP A 353 -26.62 -5.95 26.44
CA ASP A 353 -27.38 -6.40 25.27
C ASP A 353 -26.97 -7.83 24.89
N VAL A 354 -25.67 -8.14 24.99
CA VAL A 354 -25.14 -9.50 24.78
C VAL A 354 -25.70 -10.47 25.83
N ARG A 355 -25.76 -10.07 27.10
CA ARG A 355 -26.36 -10.87 28.18
C ARG A 355 -27.84 -11.17 27.93
N THR A 356 -28.59 -10.17 27.48
CA THR A 356 -30.03 -10.30 27.23
C THR A 356 -30.34 -11.23 26.04
N ASN A 357 -29.54 -11.16 24.99
CA ASN A 357 -29.74 -11.91 23.74
C ASN A 357 -28.83 -13.14 23.60
N PHE A 358 -28.30 -13.67 24.71
CA PHE A 358 -27.23 -14.69 24.69
C PHE A 358 -27.52 -15.90 23.81
N GLN A 359 -28.69 -16.54 23.97
CA GLN A 359 -29.01 -17.77 23.23
C GLN A 359 -29.11 -17.52 21.72
N GLU A 360 -29.65 -16.36 21.32
CA GLU A 360 -29.72 -15.97 19.91
C GLU A 360 -28.32 -15.71 19.34
N LEU A 361 -27.48 -14.99 20.09
CA LEU A 361 -26.11 -14.68 19.67
C LEU A 361 -25.21 -15.92 19.62
N MET A 362 -25.33 -16.86 20.56
CA MET A 362 -24.62 -18.14 20.52
C MET A 362 -25.04 -18.99 19.31
N ARG A 363 -26.35 -19.01 19.00
CA ARG A 363 -26.85 -19.67 17.79
C ARG A 363 -26.31 -19.00 16.52
N TYR A 364 -26.22 -17.68 16.50
CA TYR A 364 -25.59 -16.92 15.41
C TYR A 364 -24.12 -17.35 15.21
N CYS A 365 -23.31 -17.35 16.28
CA CYS A 365 -21.91 -17.78 16.21
C CYS A 365 -21.78 -19.23 15.73
N ALA A 366 -22.65 -20.13 16.21
CA ALA A 366 -22.66 -21.53 15.79
C ALA A 366 -23.04 -21.71 14.32
N LEU A 367 -23.94 -20.88 13.78
CA LEU A 367 -24.28 -20.88 12.36
C LEU A 367 -23.13 -20.36 11.50
N ASP A 368 -22.38 -19.34 11.95
CA ASP A 368 -21.19 -18.85 11.26
C ASP A 368 -20.06 -19.91 11.24
N VAL A 369 -19.86 -20.64 12.34
CA VAL A 369 -18.94 -21.79 12.41
C VAL A 369 -19.39 -22.91 11.47
N LEU A 370 -20.68 -23.24 11.44
CA LEU A 370 -21.22 -24.25 10.53
C LEU A 370 -21.02 -23.85 9.06
N ALA A 371 -21.38 -22.61 8.70
CA ALA A 371 -21.18 -22.10 7.35
C ALA A 371 -19.71 -22.10 6.95
N THR A 372 -18.80 -21.80 7.89
CA THR A 372 -17.36 -21.87 7.68
C THR A 372 -16.90 -23.30 7.39
N HIS A 373 -17.42 -24.30 8.11
CA HIS A 373 -17.13 -25.72 7.84
C HIS A 373 -17.62 -26.16 6.44
N GLU A 374 -18.84 -25.78 6.07
CA GLU A 374 -19.42 -26.11 4.75
C GLU A 374 -18.58 -25.48 3.62
N VAL A 375 -18.23 -24.20 3.76
CA VAL A 375 -17.35 -23.50 2.81
C VAL A 375 -15.98 -24.17 2.73
N PHE A 376 -15.37 -24.50 3.87
CA PHE A 376 -14.09 -25.19 3.93
C PHE A 376 -14.12 -26.54 3.20
N THR A 377 -15.20 -27.30 3.38
CA THR A 377 -15.41 -28.62 2.79
C THR A 377 -15.35 -28.59 1.26
N GLU A 378 -15.93 -27.56 0.65
CA GLU A 378 -15.91 -27.32 -0.80
C GLU A 378 -14.59 -26.68 -1.28
N GLN A 379 -14.00 -25.78 -0.49
CA GLN A 379 -12.79 -25.04 -0.90
C GLN A 379 -11.51 -25.85 -0.85
N LEU A 380 -11.34 -26.72 0.16
CA LEU A 380 -10.08 -27.45 0.34
C LEU A 380 -9.68 -28.28 -0.90
N PRO A 381 -10.57 -29.11 -1.50
CA PRO A 381 -10.25 -29.82 -2.75
C PRO A 381 -9.85 -28.88 -3.90
N LEU A 382 -10.61 -27.81 -4.10
CA LEU A 382 -10.37 -26.84 -5.16
C LEU A 382 -9.04 -26.12 -4.98
N PHE A 383 -8.69 -25.78 -3.74
CA PHE A 383 -7.39 -25.19 -3.43
C PHE A 383 -6.25 -26.14 -3.79
N MET A 384 -6.35 -27.41 -3.42
CA MET A 384 -5.31 -28.43 -3.69
C MET A 384 -5.16 -28.74 -5.17
N GLU A 385 -6.23 -28.62 -5.96
CA GLU A 385 -6.17 -28.71 -7.43
C GLU A 385 -5.45 -27.50 -8.04
N ARG A 386 -5.75 -26.29 -7.57
CA ARG A 386 -5.20 -25.05 -8.14
C ARG A 386 -3.81 -24.71 -7.64
N CYS A 387 -3.44 -25.15 -6.45
CA CYS A 387 -2.12 -25.01 -5.84
C CYS A 387 -1.54 -26.42 -5.60
N PRO A 388 -1.08 -27.11 -6.66
CA PRO A 388 -0.74 -28.52 -6.59
C PRO A 388 0.54 -28.80 -5.79
N HIS A 389 1.43 -27.81 -5.64
CA HIS A 389 2.68 -27.98 -4.93
C HIS A 389 2.52 -27.82 -3.41
N PRO A 390 3.03 -28.76 -2.58
CA PRO A 390 2.87 -28.73 -1.12
C PRO A 390 3.45 -27.50 -0.43
N VAL A 391 4.51 -26.92 -1.02
CA VAL A 391 5.16 -25.70 -0.49
C VAL A 391 4.18 -24.56 -0.30
N THR A 392 3.20 -24.40 -1.20
CA THR A 392 2.23 -23.30 -1.08
C THR A 392 1.39 -23.41 0.19
N LEU A 393 0.89 -24.61 0.51
CA LEU A 393 0.15 -24.84 1.75
C LEU A 393 1.05 -24.67 2.98
N ALA A 394 2.24 -25.27 2.97
CA ALA A 394 3.18 -25.18 4.08
C ALA A 394 3.62 -23.72 4.37
N GLY A 395 3.92 -22.96 3.33
CA GLY A 395 4.26 -21.54 3.43
C GLY A 395 3.10 -20.69 3.95
N MET A 396 1.86 -20.94 3.50
CA MET A 396 0.68 -20.24 4.03
C MET A 396 0.44 -20.53 5.52
N LEU A 397 0.63 -21.77 5.97
CA LEU A 397 0.49 -22.14 7.38
C LEU A 397 1.53 -21.41 8.24
N GLU A 398 2.78 -21.31 7.78
CA GLU A 398 3.85 -20.61 8.51
C GLU A 398 3.65 -19.09 8.50
N MET A 399 3.18 -18.52 7.39
CA MET A 399 2.88 -17.09 7.29
C MET A 399 1.72 -16.66 8.22
N GLY A 400 0.79 -17.57 8.54
CA GLY A 400 -0.32 -17.30 9.46
C GLY A 400 0.08 -17.15 10.93
N VAL A 401 1.32 -17.50 11.32
CA VAL A 401 1.77 -17.49 12.73
C VAL A 401 2.72 -16.35 13.11
N CYS A 402 2.68 -15.23 12.36
CA CYS A 402 3.42 -13.99 12.65
C CYS A 402 3.34 -13.57 14.11
N TYR A 403 4.43 -12.99 14.61
CA TYR A 403 4.61 -12.61 16.01
C TYR A 403 5.55 -11.40 16.11
N LEU A 404 5.09 -10.31 16.74
CA LEU A 404 5.90 -9.11 16.96
C LEU A 404 6.13 -8.89 18.45
N PRO A 405 7.37 -9.06 18.96
CA PRO A 405 7.66 -8.76 20.35
C PRO A 405 7.63 -7.25 20.60
N VAL A 406 7.07 -6.86 21.75
CA VAL A 406 7.04 -5.47 22.22
C VAL A 406 7.35 -5.42 23.73
N ASN A 407 7.71 -4.25 24.22
CA ASN A 407 7.95 -4.01 25.65
C ASN A 407 7.28 -2.69 26.09
N GLN A 408 7.55 -2.23 27.30
CA GLN A 408 6.98 -0.98 27.84
C GLN A 408 7.17 0.26 26.93
N ASN A 409 8.16 0.24 26.03
CA ASN A 409 8.42 1.35 25.11
C ASN A 409 7.28 1.55 24.09
N TRP A 410 6.43 0.54 23.86
CA TRP A 410 5.25 0.70 23.01
C TRP A 410 4.30 1.79 23.52
N GLY A 411 3.96 1.75 24.81
CA GLY A 411 3.10 2.76 25.44
C GLY A 411 3.74 4.14 25.40
N ARG A 412 5.02 4.22 25.75
CA ARG A 412 5.82 5.45 25.68
C ARG A 412 5.83 6.05 24.28
N TYR A 413 6.03 5.25 23.24
CA TYR A 413 6.00 5.70 21.85
C TYR A 413 4.64 6.27 21.44
N LEU A 414 3.54 5.62 21.82
CA LEU A 414 2.20 6.12 21.53
C LEU A 414 1.96 7.49 22.18
N GLU A 415 2.33 7.62 23.45
CA GLU A 415 2.22 8.88 24.20
C GLU A 415 3.10 9.97 23.59
N ASP A 416 4.38 9.67 23.35
CA ASP A 416 5.35 10.62 22.80
C ASP A 416 4.96 11.08 21.39
N ALA A 417 4.52 10.16 20.53
CA ALA A 417 4.08 10.50 19.17
C ALA A 417 2.79 11.33 19.19
N GLN A 418 1.84 10.99 20.07
CA GLN A 418 0.60 11.76 20.22
C GLN A 418 0.85 13.15 20.80
N ALA A 419 1.66 13.26 21.86
CA ALA A 419 2.02 14.54 22.48
C ALA A 419 2.73 15.45 21.47
N THR A 420 3.69 14.90 20.71
CA THR A 420 4.40 15.64 19.66
C THR A 420 3.44 16.12 18.58
N TYR A 421 2.52 15.27 18.13
CA TYR A 421 1.48 15.65 17.17
C TYR A 421 0.60 16.79 17.70
N ASP A 422 0.15 16.71 18.96
CA ASP A 422 -0.70 17.72 19.58
C ASP A 422 0.03 19.05 19.82
N GLU A 423 1.33 19.01 20.14
CA GLU A 423 2.19 20.19 20.21
C GLU A 423 2.35 20.84 18.84
N LEU A 424 2.72 20.08 17.82
CA LEU A 424 2.86 20.57 16.44
C LEU A 424 1.53 21.14 15.91
N GLN A 425 0.40 20.50 16.21
CA GLN A 425 -0.91 20.99 15.82
C GLN A 425 -1.22 22.35 16.48
N ARG A 426 -0.86 22.52 17.77
CA ARG A 426 -0.99 23.80 18.48
C ARG A 426 -0.05 24.86 17.93
N GLU A 427 1.20 24.51 17.67
CA GLU A 427 2.21 25.39 17.06
C GLU A 427 1.73 25.91 15.71
N MET A 428 1.32 25.00 14.82
CA MET A 428 0.79 25.34 13.50
C MET A 428 -0.44 26.24 13.60
N LYS A 429 -1.38 25.93 14.50
CA LYS A 429 -2.56 26.76 14.73
C LYS A 429 -2.16 28.18 15.16
N LYS A 430 -1.19 28.31 16.05
CA LYS A 430 -0.66 29.61 16.49
C LYS A 430 0.02 30.37 15.35
N SER A 431 0.85 29.71 14.54
CA SER A 431 1.48 30.32 13.37
C SER A 431 0.44 30.83 12.37
N LEU A 432 -0.62 30.05 12.12
CA LEU A 432 -1.73 30.45 11.26
C LEU A 432 -2.53 31.64 11.84
N MET A 433 -2.76 31.67 13.15
CA MET A 433 -3.38 32.81 13.82
C MET A 433 -2.56 34.08 13.65
N ILE A 434 -1.24 34.01 13.86
CA ILE A 434 -0.35 35.17 13.67
C ILE A 434 -0.40 35.67 12.23
N LEU A 435 -0.39 34.77 11.24
CA LEU A 435 -0.53 35.16 9.82
C LEU A 435 -1.87 35.85 9.54
N ALA A 436 -2.96 35.37 10.12
CA ALA A 436 -4.27 36.01 9.98
C ALA A 436 -4.30 37.40 10.65
N ASP A 437 -3.71 37.53 11.83
CA ASP A 437 -3.63 38.79 12.58
C ASP A 437 -2.73 39.81 11.86
N ASP A 438 -1.58 39.37 11.33
CA ASP A 438 -0.68 40.20 10.53
C ASP A 438 -1.31 40.65 9.22
N ALA A 439 -2.10 39.77 8.56
CA ALA A 439 -2.85 40.13 7.37
C ALA A 439 -3.85 41.26 7.67
N CYS A 440 -4.50 41.28 8.83
CA CYS A 440 -5.41 42.37 9.19
C CYS A 440 -4.75 43.75 9.23
N LYS A 441 -3.44 43.84 9.48
CA LYS A 441 -2.69 45.11 9.43
C LYS A 441 -2.65 45.71 8.02
N LEU A 442 -2.85 44.91 6.97
CA LEU A 442 -2.91 45.40 5.59
C LEU A 442 -4.16 46.23 5.29
N LEU A 443 -5.14 46.25 6.21
CA LEU A 443 -6.28 47.16 6.14
C LEU A 443 -5.84 48.62 6.30
N GLU A 444 -4.74 48.87 7.02
CA GLU A 444 -4.15 50.21 7.14
C GLU A 444 -3.63 50.67 5.77
N ASP A 445 -4.03 51.88 5.35
CA ASP A 445 -3.67 52.49 4.06
C ASP A 445 -4.06 51.67 2.81
N ASP A 446 -5.05 50.78 2.90
CA ASP A 446 -5.52 49.92 1.79
C ASP A 446 -4.40 49.04 1.16
N ARG A 447 -3.33 48.74 1.90
CA ARG A 447 -2.16 47.99 1.42
C ARG A 447 -2.47 46.57 0.92
N TYR A 448 -3.61 46.00 1.30
CA TYR A 448 -4.08 44.71 0.78
C TYR A 448 -4.34 44.72 -0.73
N LYS A 449 -4.59 45.89 -1.35
CA LYS A 449 -4.80 46.01 -2.81
C LYS A 449 -3.54 45.69 -3.61
N ASP A 450 -2.37 45.93 -3.03
CA ASP A 450 -1.08 45.62 -3.63
C ASP A 450 -0.60 44.17 -3.32
N ASP A 451 -1.31 43.44 -2.44
CA ASP A 451 -0.92 42.09 -2.04
C ASP A 451 -1.41 41.05 -3.07
N PRO A 452 -0.52 40.21 -3.65
CA PRO A 452 -0.87 39.25 -4.70
C PRO A 452 -1.83 38.13 -4.31
N TRP A 453 -1.98 37.84 -3.01
CA TRP A 453 -2.81 36.72 -2.52
C TRP A 453 -4.11 37.18 -1.87
N LEU A 454 -4.13 38.38 -1.29
CA LEU A 454 -5.21 38.85 -0.40
C LEU A 454 -6.09 39.97 -1.00
N TRP A 455 -5.73 40.51 -2.18
CA TRP A 455 -6.45 41.60 -2.84
C TRP A 455 -7.92 41.32 -3.16
N ASP A 456 -8.28 40.04 -3.38
CA ASP A 456 -9.61 39.59 -3.79
C ASP A 456 -10.50 39.13 -2.61
N LEU A 457 -10.07 39.36 -1.36
CA LEU A 457 -10.85 39.02 -0.17
C LEU A 457 -11.89 40.10 0.21
N GLU A 458 -12.87 39.71 1.03
CA GLU A 458 -13.91 40.60 1.56
C GLU A 458 -13.38 41.50 2.71
N TRP A 459 -12.84 42.68 2.39
CA TRP A 459 -12.26 43.61 3.36
C TRP A 459 -13.27 44.56 4.05
N ASP A 460 -14.58 44.31 3.93
CA ASP A 460 -15.63 45.13 4.52
C ASP A 460 -15.62 45.09 6.06
N VAL A 461 -15.66 46.29 6.66
CA VAL A 461 -15.62 46.50 8.12
C VAL A 461 -17.01 46.88 8.62
N GLN A 462 -17.38 46.42 9.82
CA GLN A 462 -18.68 46.73 10.39
C GLN A 462 -18.65 48.03 11.20
N ASP A 463 -19.45 49.01 10.81
CA ASP A 463 -19.57 50.27 11.57
C ASP A 463 -20.02 50.03 13.03
N PHE A 464 -19.31 50.71 13.95
CA PHE A 464 -19.63 50.70 15.37
C PHE A 464 -20.93 51.48 15.64
N LYS A 465 -21.98 50.79 16.12
CA LYS A 465 -23.30 51.39 16.35
C LYS A 465 -23.54 51.67 17.83
N GLN A 466 -23.32 52.92 18.23
CA GLN A 466 -23.63 53.42 19.58
C GLN A 466 -25.14 53.39 19.87
N LYS A 467 -25.50 53.28 21.15
CA LYS A 467 -26.89 53.28 21.61
C LYS A 467 -27.47 54.69 21.48
N LYS A 468 -28.06 55.01 20.32
CA LYS A 468 -28.87 56.23 20.15
C LYS A 468 -29.96 56.26 21.22
N ILE A 469 -30.01 57.34 22.00
CA ILE A 469 -31.16 57.66 22.85
C ILE A 469 -32.36 57.84 21.91
N THR A 470 -33.22 56.82 21.84
CA THR A 470 -34.51 56.98 21.20
C THR A 470 -35.37 57.81 22.14
N VAL A 471 -35.49 59.12 21.87
CA VAL A 471 -36.63 59.87 22.38
C VAL A 471 -37.86 59.23 21.74
N SER A 472 -38.53 58.40 22.52
CA SER A 472 -39.70 57.66 22.10
C SER A 472 -40.75 58.66 21.60
N LYS A 473 -41.10 58.58 20.30
CA LYS A 473 -42.27 59.27 19.70
C LYS A 473 -43.59 58.97 20.44
N LYS A 474 -43.60 57.98 21.35
CA LYS A 474 -44.73 57.66 22.22
C LYS A 474 -44.94 58.72 23.32
N LYS A 475 -43.87 59.38 23.81
CA LYS A 475 -43.98 60.40 24.87
C LYS A 475 -44.51 61.75 24.35
N ALA A 476 -44.09 62.16 23.15
CA ALA A 476 -44.62 63.35 22.47
C ALA A 476 -46.08 63.19 22.00
N LYS A 477 -46.54 61.95 21.77
CA LYS A 477 -47.95 61.66 21.43
C LYS A 477 -48.85 61.59 22.67
N LEU A 478 -48.32 61.08 23.80
CA LEU A 478 -49.02 61.04 25.09
C LEU A 478 -49.20 62.43 25.74
N GLU A 479 -48.26 63.37 25.54
CA GLU A 479 -48.40 64.75 26.04
C GLU A 479 -49.36 65.60 25.18
N ALA A 480 -49.50 65.30 23.89
CA ALA A 480 -50.47 65.94 22.99
C ALA A 480 -51.90 65.37 23.15
N GLU A 481 -52.05 64.09 23.53
CA GLU A 481 -53.35 63.47 23.83
C GLU A 481 -53.85 63.82 25.26
N ALA A 482 -52.95 64.13 26.20
CA ALA A 482 -53.30 64.54 27.57
C ALA A 482 -53.85 65.98 27.68
N THR A 483 -53.64 66.84 26.69
CA THR A 483 -54.17 68.22 26.66
C THR A 483 -55.53 68.34 25.96
N ALA A 484 -56.00 67.30 25.26
CA ALA A 484 -57.27 67.30 24.52
C ALA A 484 -58.45 66.61 25.26
N ALA A 485 -58.18 65.91 26.37
CA ALA A 485 -59.19 65.15 27.12
C ALA A 485 -59.64 65.82 28.44
N ALA A 486 -59.49 67.15 28.55
CA ALA A 486 -60.12 67.95 29.59
C ALA A 486 -61.42 68.57 29.05
N ASN A 487 -62.49 67.78 28.92
CA ASN A 487 -63.87 68.26 28.78
C ASN A 487 -64.87 67.11 28.95
N GLY A 488 -65.58 67.07 30.09
CA GLY A 488 -66.72 66.17 30.30
C GLY A 488 -66.89 65.68 31.73
N ASN A 489 -67.71 66.40 32.50
CA ASN A 489 -68.16 66.15 33.88
C ASN A 489 -68.57 64.70 34.20
N ILE A 490 -68.20 64.20 35.39
CA ILE A 490 -69.02 63.47 36.40
C ILE A 490 -68.22 63.41 37.73
N PRO A 491 -68.85 63.48 38.94
CA PRO A 491 -68.18 63.79 40.21
C PRO A 491 -67.93 62.59 41.16
N LYS A 492 -66.93 62.78 42.05
CA LYS A 492 -66.63 62.15 43.35
C LYS A 492 -66.67 60.61 43.50
N ASN A 493 -65.54 60.04 43.90
CA ASN A 493 -65.44 59.45 45.24
C ASN A 493 -63.99 59.45 45.77
N TRP A 494 -63.87 59.66 47.07
CA TRP A 494 -62.64 59.75 47.85
C TRP A 494 -62.18 58.37 48.36
N ASP A 495 -60.85 58.28 48.56
CA ASP A 495 -60.10 57.46 49.53
C ASP A 495 -59.07 56.52 48.89
N GLU A 496 -57.82 57.00 48.82
CA GLU A 496 -56.65 56.33 49.41
C GLU A 496 -55.47 57.33 49.55
N ASP A 497 -54.80 57.21 50.70
CA ASP A 497 -53.89 58.13 51.39
C ASP A 497 -52.49 58.26 50.74
N PRO A 498 -51.96 59.49 50.51
CA PRO A 498 -50.54 59.69 50.20
C PRO A 498 -49.75 59.73 51.51
N GLY A 499 -49.05 58.62 51.81
CA GLY A 499 -48.18 58.53 52.99
C GLY A 499 -47.12 59.65 53.08
N PRO A 500 -46.55 59.90 54.27
CA PRO A 500 -45.66 61.02 54.52
C PRO A 500 -44.33 60.90 53.74
N PRO A 501 -43.69 62.02 53.38
CA PRO A 501 -42.38 62.02 52.72
C PRO A 501 -41.30 61.47 53.68
N PRO A 502 -40.36 60.62 53.22
CA PRO A 502 -39.22 60.19 54.04
C PRO A 502 -38.19 61.32 54.20
N GLU A 503 -37.57 61.41 55.39
CA GLU A 503 -36.58 62.38 55.88
C GLU A 503 -35.21 62.41 55.14
N GLU A 504 -35.15 62.26 53.82
CA GLU A 504 -33.87 62.32 53.07
C GLU A 504 -33.70 63.53 52.14
N ASP A 505 -34.63 64.49 52.16
CA ASP A 505 -34.58 65.71 51.32
C ASP A 505 -33.95 66.95 52.02
N GLU A 506 -33.22 66.78 53.13
CA GLU A 506 -32.50 67.88 53.81
C GLU A 506 -30.96 67.81 53.75
N ALA A 507 -30.36 66.88 53.01
CA ALA A 507 -28.92 66.88 52.74
C ALA A 507 -28.66 67.32 51.28
N GLY A 508 -27.91 68.42 51.10
CA GLY A 508 -27.47 68.90 49.79
C GLY A 508 -26.86 67.79 48.91
N PRO A 509 -26.88 67.92 47.57
CA PRO A 509 -26.64 66.80 46.66
C PRO A 509 -25.31 66.12 46.94
N HIS A 510 -25.40 64.86 47.39
CA HIS A 510 -24.26 64.00 47.69
C HIS A 510 -23.40 63.85 46.42
N PRO A 511 -22.05 64.00 46.48
CA PRO A 511 -21.19 63.94 45.29
C PRO A 511 -21.28 62.61 44.52
N SER A 512 -21.71 61.53 45.20
CA SER A 512 -22.03 60.25 44.58
C SER A 512 -23.23 60.30 43.64
N ARG A 513 -24.24 61.13 43.91
CA ARG A 513 -25.43 61.30 43.07
C ARG A 513 -25.10 62.08 41.80
N GLU A 514 -24.22 63.08 41.91
CA GLU A 514 -23.69 63.83 40.77
C GLU A 514 -22.76 62.96 39.90
N LEU A 515 -21.93 62.12 40.53
CA LEU A 515 -21.08 61.16 39.83
C LEU A 515 -21.91 60.07 39.13
N LEU A 516 -23.01 59.64 39.75
CA LEU A 516 -23.98 58.70 39.16
C LEU A 516 -24.77 59.35 38.01
N GLN A 517 -24.98 60.66 38.05
CA GLN A 517 -25.58 61.44 36.96
C GLN A 517 -24.60 61.60 35.78
N ARG A 518 -23.32 61.90 36.04
CA ARG A 518 -22.24 61.85 35.04
C ARG A 518 -22.04 60.45 34.45
N LEU A 519 -22.19 59.39 35.26
CA LEU A 519 -22.19 58.00 34.77
C LEU A 519 -23.43 57.68 33.94
N LYS A 520 -24.60 58.21 34.28
CA LYS A 520 -25.82 58.08 33.46
C LYS A 520 -25.69 58.79 32.11
N GLU A 521 -24.97 59.90 32.04
CA GLU A 521 -24.66 60.59 30.77
C GLU A 521 -23.75 59.73 29.87
N THR A 522 -22.79 59.00 30.45
CA THR A 522 -21.91 58.06 29.72
C THR A 522 -22.57 56.74 29.30
N VAL A 523 -23.80 56.44 29.77
CA VAL A 523 -24.60 55.29 29.27
C VAL A 523 -24.94 55.43 27.78
N SER A 524 -25.04 56.67 27.28
CA SER A 524 -25.23 56.95 25.84
C SER A 524 -24.02 56.53 24.98
N SER A 525 -22.84 56.45 25.60
CA SER A 525 -21.59 56.02 24.98
C SER A 525 -21.43 54.50 24.92
N LEU A 526 -22.37 53.73 25.51
CA LEU A 526 -22.33 52.27 25.49
C LEU A 526 -22.82 51.69 24.12
N PRO A 527 -22.25 50.55 23.67
CA PRO A 527 -22.71 49.89 22.44
C PRO A 527 -24.19 49.45 22.52
N LYS A 528 -24.93 49.56 21.41
CA LYS A 528 -26.36 49.16 21.35
C LYS A 528 -26.57 47.65 21.52
N ARG A 529 -25.61 46.85 21.06
CA ARG A 529 -25.49 45.38 21.19
C ARG A 529 -23.99 45.07 21.24
N ARG A 530 -23.55 43.99 21.91
CA ARG A 530 -22.15 43.53 21.82
C ARG A 530 -21.87 43.13 20.36
N GLN A 531 -21.24 44.02 19.59
CA GLN A 531 -20.85 43.77 18.20
C GLN A 531 -19.58 42.93 18.20
N HIS A 532 -19.54 41.87 17.38
CA HIS A 532 -18.39 40.97 17.29
C HIS A 532 -17.32 41.59 16.39
N LEU A 533 -16.21 42.05 17.01
CA LEU A 533 -15.01 42.58 16.34
C LEU A 533 -15.31 43.60 15.22
N PRO A 534 -15.97 44.74 15.50
CA PRO A 534 -16.49 45.67 14.49
C PRO A 534 -15.42 46.27 13.58
N ALA A 535 -14.19 46.46 14.05
CA ALA A 535 -13.07 47.04 13.30
C ALA A 535 -12.26 46.02 12.47
N HIS A 536 -12.78 44.80 12.28
CA HIS A 536 -12.07 43.75 11.53
C HIS A 536 -12.85 43.31 10.28
N PRO A 537 -12.14 42.90 9.20
CA PRO A 537 -12.73 42.39 7.97
C PRO A 537 -13.72 41.24 8.21
N SER A 538 -14.72 41.10 7.33
CA SER A 538 -15.71 40.02 7.41
C SER A 538 -15.07 38.63 7.33
N TRP A 539 -14.04 38.44 6.50
CA TRP A 539 -13.29 37.19 6.41
C TRP A 539 -12.61 36.82 7.73
N TYR A 540 -12.02 37.81 8.44
CA TYR A 540 -11.31 37.58 9.70
C TYR A 540 -12.29 37.29 10.84
N ARG A 541 -13.41 38.01 10.89
CA ARG A 541 -14.50 37.74 11.86
C ARG A 541 -15.03 36.31 11.77
N LYS A 542 -15.11 35.73 10.56
CA LYS A 542 -15.50 34.33 10.34
C LYS A 542 -14.50 33.33 10.95
N LEU A 543 -13.25 33.73 11.22
CA LEU A 543 -12.22 32.91 11.84
C LEU A 543 -12.18 33.00 13.37
N CYS A 544 -12.93 33.91 13.99
CA CYS A 544 -12.94 34.14 15.43
C CYS A 544 -14.19 33.54 16.09
N VAL A 545 -14.07 32.97 17.29
CA VAL A 545 -15.21 32.49 18.08
C VAL A 545 -16.12 33.66 18.44
N LYS A 546 -17.45 33.47 18.34
CA LYS A 546 -18.43 34.50 18.67
C LYS A 546 -18.46 34.72 20.18
N MET A 547 -18.38 35.98 20.62
CA MET A 547 -18.43 36.39 22.03
C MET A 547 -19.74 36.05 22.77
N SER A 548 -20.73 35.44 22.11
CA SER A 548 -22.02 35.04 22.69
C SER A 548 -22.08 33.58 23.17
N GLU A 549 -21.12 32.74 22.78
CA GLU A 549 -21.03 31.32 23.16
C GLU A 549 -20.00 31.21 24.31
N ALA A 550 -20.48 31.29 25.55
CA ALA A 550 -19.69 31.73 26.70
C ALA A 550 -18.89 30.63 27.46
N GLU A 551 -18.63 29.45 26.88
CA GLU A 551 -17.82 28.42 27.56
C GLU A 551 -16.40 28.26 26.97
N ASP A 552 -16.17 28.55 25.68
CA ASP A 552 -14.88 28.32 24.99
C ASP A 552 -14.38 29.53 24.17
N TRP A 553 -14.67 30.76 24.59
CA TRP A 553 -14.21 31.95 23.87
C TRP A 553 -12.68 32.11 23.97
N SER A 554 -12.01 32.18 22.81
CA SER A 554 -10.57 32.41 22.69
C SER A 554 -10.27 33.64 21.83
N PRO A 555 -9.27 34.45 22.19
CA PRO A 555 -8.89 35.63 21.42
C PRO A 555 -8.21 35.26 20.08
N GLY A 556 -8.45 36.06 19.04
CA GLY A 556 -7.86 35.92 17.71
C GLY A 556 -8.59 34.91 16.79
N ALA A 557 -8.00 34.65 15.63
CA ALA A 557 -8.52 33.76 14.58
C ALA A 557 -8.46 32.26 14.95
N SER A 558 -9.02 31.87 16.09
CA SER A 558 -8.88 30.52 16.67
C SER A 558 -9.62 29.40 15.92
N LEU A 559 -10.46 29.71 14.93
CA LEU A 559 -11.13 28.72 14.07
C LEU A 559 -10.34 28.39 12.80
N ILE A 560 -9.18 29.03 12.57
CA ILE A 560 -8.36 28.79 11.38
C ILE A 560 -7.87 27.34 11.31
N SER A 561 -7.96 26.74 10.12
CA SER A 561 -7.46 25.39 9.85
C SER A 561 -6.99 25.23 8.41
N LEU A 562 -6.11 24.26 8.15
CA LEU A 562 -5.60 23.97 6.79
C LEU A 562 -6.69 23.57 5.78
N GLN A 563 -7.89 23.21 6.24
CA GLN A 563 -9.01 22.86 5.36
C GLN A 563 -9.70 24.10 4.77
N MET A 564 -9.44 25.29 5.34
CA MET A 564 -10.08 26.52 4.89
C MET A 564 -9.41 27.05 3.62
N ARG A 565 -10.22 27.54 2.68
CA ARG A 565 -9.73 28.10 1.40
C ARG A 565 -8.85 29.34 1.56
N ILE A 566 -9.00 30.06 2.67
CA ILE A 566 -8.22 31.26 2.97
C ILE A 566 -6.79 30.94 3.42
N THR A 567 -6.54 29.74 3.97
CA THR A 567 -5.25 29.38 4.56
C THR A 567 -4.09 29.36 3.56
N PRO A 568 -4.21 28.76 2.35
CA PRO A 568 -3.17 28.86 1.33
C PRO A 568 -2.82 30.31 0.93
N LYS A 569 -3.81 31.21 0.92
CA LYS A 569 -3.62 32.64 0.61
C LYS A 569 -2.89 33.37 1.74
N LEU A 570 -3.30 33.16 2.99
CA LEU A 570 -2.62 33.73 4.17
C LEU A 570 -1.17 33.24 4.31
N MET A 571 -0.89 32.02 3.87
CA MET A 571 0.47 31.47 3.83
C MET A 571 1.30 31.98 2.64
N GLY A 572 0.68 32.72 1.71
CA GLY A 572 1.34 33.23 0.51
C GLY A 572 1.93 32.12 -0.35
N LEU A 573 1.26 30.98 -0.51
CA LEU A 573 1.82 29.84 -1.22
C LEU A 573 2.10 30.15 -2.70
N THR A 574 3.24 29.68 -3.20
CA THR A 574 3.66 29.77 -4.60
C THR A 574 3.86 28.39 -5.23
N TRP A 575 3.62 28.31 -6.54
CA TRP A 575 3.95 27.19 -7.42
C TRP A 575 5.02 27.64 -8.41
N ASP A 576 6.25 27.13 -8.31
CA ASP A 576 7.41 27.58 -9.11
C ASP A 576 7.59 29.11 -9.11
N GLY A 577 7.35 29.77 -7.97
CA GLY A 577 7.45 31.22 -7.83
C GLY A 577 6.19 32.00 -8.25
N PHE A 578 5.15 31.34 -8.78
CA PHE A 578 3.87 31.97 -9.11
C PHE A 578 2.85 31.86 -7.97
N PRO A 579 2.11 32.91 -7.61
CA PRO A 579 1.16 32.87 -6.50
C PRO A 579 -0.04 31.95 -6.78
N LEU A 580 -0.43 31.16 -5.77
CA LEU A 580 -1.62 30.32 -5.84
C LEU A 580 -2.91 31.13 -5.77
N HIS A 581 -3.89 30.75 -6.60
CA HIS A 581 -5.22 31.34 -6.63
C HIS A 581 -6.29 30.25 -6.79
N TYR A 582 -7.48 30.49 -6.21
CA TYR A 582 -8.57 29.53 -6.21
C TYR A 582 -9.75 30.06 -7.05
N THR A 583 -10.29 29.21 -7.92
CA THR A 583 -11.51 29.49 -8.68
C THR A 583 -12.56 28.41 -8.43
N ASP A 584 -13.85 28.76 -8.38
CA ASP A 584 -14.91 27.74 -8.19
C ASP A 584 -15.06 26.79 -9.40
N GLN A 585 -14.71 27.28 -10.59
CA GLN A 585 -14.81 26.49 -11.83
C GLN A 585 -13.67 25.49 -11.97
N HIS A 586 -12.42 25.84 -11.62
CA HIS A 586 -11.26 24.98 -11.87
C HIS A 586 -10.54 24.48 -10.62
N GLY A 587 -10.87 25.01 -9.44
CA GLY A 587 -10.19 24.72 -8.18
C GLY A 587 -8.92 25.55 -8.00
N TRP A 588 -7.94 24.99 -7.28
CA TRP A 588 -6.63 25.63 -7.08
C TRP A 588 -5.77 25.62 -8.35
N GLY A 589 -5.17 26.76 -8.63
CA GLY A 589 -4.20 27.01 -9.71
C GLY A 589 -3.20 28.09 -9.32
N TYR A 590 -2.42 28.58 -10.28
CA TYR A 590 -1.44 29.65 -10.08
C TYR A 590 -1.55 30.72 -11.17
N LEU A 591 -1.12 31.94 -10.84
CA LEU A 591 -1.21 33.12 -11.71
C LEU A 591 0.13 33.42 -12.39
N VAL A 592 0.14 33.43 -13.71
CA VAL A 592 1.33 33.74 -14.53
C VAL A 592 1.16 35.13 -15.16
N PRO A 593 2.03 36.11 -14.87
CA PRO A 593 1.85 37.48 -15.36
C PRO A 593 2.29 37.62 -16.82
N GLY A 594 1.61 38.49 -17.59
CA GLY A 594 1.94 38.81 -18.98
C GLY A 594 0.79 38.61 -19.96
N ARG A 595 -0.45 38.58 -19.48
CA ARG A 595 -1.67 38.57 -20.30
C ARG A 595 -1.97 40.01 -20.75
N ARG A 596 -1.94 40.27 -22.06
CA ARG A 596 -2.08 41.63 -22.62
C ARG A 596 -3.44 41.91 -23.23
N ASP A 597 -4.20 40.88 -23.57
CA ASP A 597 -5.53 40.95 -24.17
C ASP A 597 -6.62 41.44 -23.21
N ASN A 598 -6.34 41.46 -21.90
CA ASN A 598 -7.30 41.84 -20.86
C ASN A 598 -6.89 43.05 -20.02
N LEU A 599 -5.92 43.83 -20.51
CA LEU A 599 -5.49 45.09 -19.92
C LEU A 599 -6.27 46.25 -20.57
N ASP A 600 -7.58 46.32 -20.34
CA ASP A 600 -8.35 47.53 -20.69
C ASP A 600 -8.34 48.51 -19.50
N ILE A 601 -7.72 49.67 -19.72
CA ILE A 601 -7.63 50.78 -18.76
C ILE A 601 -8.87 51.68 -18.94
N SER A 602 -10.08 51.13 -18.77
CA SER A 602 -11.28 51.95 -18.61
C SER A 602 -11.64 52.01 -17.12
N GLU A 603 -11.72 53.22 -16.58
CA GLU A 603 -11.86 53.55 -15.15
C GLU A 603 -13.22 53.15 -14.52
N ASP A 604 -14.01 52.27 -15.15
CA ASP A 604 -15.42 51.97 -14.78
C ASP A 604 -15.67 50.53 -14.30
N SER A 605 -14.68 49.85 -13.69
CA SER A 605 -14.94 48.64 -12.90
C SER A 605 -14.84 48.95 -11.40
N GLU A 606 -15.97 48.89 -10.68
CA GLU A 606 -16.10 49.13 -9.23
C GLU A 606 -15.42 48.04 -8.33
N GLY A 607 -14.28 47.48 -8.73
CA GLY A 607 -13.58 46.43 -7.99
C GLY A 607 -12.06 46.58 -7.95
N PRO A 608 -11.37 46.01 -6.94
CA PRO A 608 -9.91 46.02 -6.86
C PRO A 608 -9.31 45.27 -8.06
N VAL A 609 -8.38 45.91 -8.78
CA VAL A 609 -7.68 45.35 -9.94
C VAL A 609 -6.51 44.48 -9.46
N CYS A 610 -6.32 43.30 -10.09
CA CYS A 610 -5.23 42.39 -9.74
C CYS A 610 -3.85 43.06 -9.83
N PRO A 611 -2.98 42.96 -8.81
CA PRO A 611 -1.65 43.59 -8.78
C PRO A 611 -0.62 42.79 -9.60
N TYR A 612 -0.81 42.67 -10.92
CA TYR A 612 0.04 41.86 -11.80
C TYR A 612 1.54 42.26 -11.75
N ARG A 613 1.86 43.54 -11.49
CA ARG A 613 3.25 44.02 -11.33
C ARG A 613 3.92 43.46 -10.08
N ALA A 614 3.18 43.28 -8.99
CA ALA A 614 3.69 42.65 -7.78
C ALA A 614 3.98 41.16 -8.03
N ILE A 615 3.13 40.49 -8.81
CA ILE A 615 3.34 39.10 -9.26
C ILE A 615 4.60 38.99 -10.11
N GLU A 616 4.81 39.90 -11.07
CA GLU A 616 6.05 39.94 -11.86
C GLU A 616 7.30 40.13 -10.99
N SER A 617 7.23 40.99 -9.98
CA SER A 617 8.35 41.23 -9.06
C SER A 617 8.70 39.99 -8.24
N ILE A 618 7.71 39.25 -7.75
CA ILE A 618 7.92 38.01 -6.99
C ILE A 618 8.57 36.95 -7.87
N TYR A 619 8.08 36.80 -9.11
CA TYR A 619 8.67 35.84 -10.04
C TYR A 619 10.11 36.21 -10.41
N LYS A 620 10.41 37.50 -10.61
CA LYS A 620 11.79 37.98 -10.83
C LYS A 620 12.70 37.66 -9.64
N GLU A 621 12.24 37.93 -8.42
CA GLU A 621 13.00 37.61 -7.20
C GLU A 621 13.25 36.10 -7.07
N TYR A 622 12.25 35.27 -7.39
CA TYR A 622 12.40 33.82 -7.42
C TYR A 622 13.46 33.37 -8.45
N CYS A 623 13.44 33.93 -9.65
CA CYS A 623 14.44 33.67 -10.69
C CYS A 623 15.84 34.12 -10.29
N GLU A 624 15.99 35.29 -9.68
CA GLU A 624 17.27 35.80 -9.18
C GLU A 624 17.84 34.94 -8.04
N ARG A 625 16.98 34.43 -7.16
CA ARG A 625 17.35 33.52 -6.06
C ARG A 625 17.83 32.18 -6.60
N LYS A 626 17.10 31.59 -7.56
CA LYS A 626 17.52 30.37 -8.26
C LYS A 626 18.76 30.57 -9.13
N GLY A 627 18.99 31.77 -9.67
CA GLY A 627 20.17 32.10 -10.49
C GLY A 627 21.47 32.29 -9.70
N LYS A 628 21.43 32.34 -8.36
CA LYS A 628 22.62 32.46 -7.49
C LYS A 628 23.18 31.11 -7.00
N GLU A 629 22.39 30.04 -7.07
CA GLU A 629 22.89 28.66 -6.97
C GLU A 629 23.18 28.17 -8.39
N GLN A 630 24.44 28.24 -8.85
CA GLN A 630 24.80 27.88 -10.23
C GLN A 630 24.29 26.48 -10.64
N PRO A 631 23.57 26.37 -11.77
CA PRO A 631 24.01 25.53 -12.86
C PRO A 631 25.08 26.28 -13.64
N GLN A 632 26.21 25.65 -13.92
CA GLN A 632 27.23 26.22 -14.81
C GLN A 632 26.63 26.46 -16.21
N TYR A 633 26.73 27.74 -16.60
CA TYR A 633 26.80 28.32 -17.93
C TYR A 633 25.52 28.63 -18.74
N LEU A 634 25.24 29.93 -18.82
CA LEU A 634 24.62 30.64 -19.94
C LEU A 634 25.37 31.98 -20.08
N ASP A 635 26.51 31.98 -20.77
CA ASP A 635 26.92 33.09 -21.67
C ASP A 635 28.25 32.77 -22.37
N SER A 636 28.17 32.29 -23.62
CA SER A 636 29.15 32.61 -24.67
C SER A 636 28.60 32.18 -26.04
N THR A 637 28.37 33.18 -26.88
CA THR A 637 28.43 33.21 -28.35
C THR A 637 28.67 31.91 -29.12
N LEU A 638 27.82 31.67 -30.12
CA LEU A 638 27.95 30.73 -31.24
C LEU A 638 29.40 30.46 -31.65
N SER A 639 29.83 29.20 -31.49
CA SER A 639 30.86 28.54 -32.31
C SER A 639 30.64 27.03 -32.27
N ASP A 640 30.63 26.42 -33.46
CA ASP A 640 30.83 24.99 -33.68
C ASP A 640 32.08 24.51 -32.90
N ASP A 641 31.94 23.52 -32.02
CA ASP A 641 32.59 22.20 -32.16
C ASP A 641 32.28 21.24 -30.97
N LEU A 642 32.14 19.94 -31.30
CA LEU A 642 31.96 18.73 -30.47
C LEU A 642 30.66 18.61 -29.63
N MET A 643 29.62 17.83 -29.99
CA MET A 643 29.55 16.47 -30.57
C MET A 643 30.47 15.46 -29.89
N LEU A 644 29.91 14.67 -28.96
CA LEU A 644 30.09 13.23 -28.79
C LEU A 644 29.21 12.72 -27.62
N THR A 645 28.03 12.18 -27.93
CA THR A 645 27.46 10.93 -27.38
C THR A 645 26.26 10.55 -28.28
N ASP A 646 26.11 9.26 -28.54
CA ASP A 646 25.50 8.66 -29.74
C ASP A 646 24.12 9.17 -30.20
N SER A 647 24.12 10.06 -31.20
CA SER A 647 22.96 10.48 -32.01
C SER A 647 22.44 9.38 -32.96
N ALA A 648 23.26 8.36 -33.23
CA ALA A 648 22.92 7.28 -34.17
C ALA A 648 21.76 6.39 -33.67
N VAL A 649 21.61 6.23 -32.35
CA VAL A 649 20.51 5.45 -31.75
C VAL A 649 19.19 6.21 -31.85
N TRP A 650 19.22 7.53 -31.61
CA TRP A 650 18.03 8.37 -31.54
C TRP A 650 17.43 8.67 -32.91
N GLN A 651 18.24 8.86 -33.95
CA GLN A 651 17.73 8.99 -35.33
C GLN A 651 17.06 7.69 -35.84
N LYS A 652 17.63 6.51 -35.54
CA LYS A 652 17.02 5.22 -35.88
C LYS A 652 15.70 4.98 -35.14
N VAL A 653 15.63 5.33 -33.86
CA VAL A 653 14.41 5.17 -33.04
C VAL A 653 13.31 6.16 -33.43
N GLU A 654 13.67 7.36 -33.88
CA GLU A 654 12.74 8.40 -34.34
C GLU A 654 12.12 8.07 -35.73
N GLU A 655 12.86 7.44 -36.64
CA GLU A 655 12.32 6.89 -37.90
C GLU A 655 11.33 5.75 -37.67
N VAL A 656 11.61 4.88 -36.72
CA VAL A 656 10.72 3.76 -36.31
C VAL A 656 9.45 4.27 -35.62
N SER A 657 9.55 5.34 -34.82
CA SER A 657 8.44 5.94 -34.07
C SER A 657 7.34 6.57 -34.95
N ARG A 658 7.66 6.94 -36.20
CA ARG A 658 6.68 7.47 -37.17
C ARG A 658 5.73 6.39 -37.71
N LEU A 659 6.04 5.11 -37.49
CA LEU A 659 5.30 3.96 -38.02
C LEU A 659 4.19 3.46 -37.06
N GLU A 660 4.16 3.94 -35.81
CA GLU A 660 3.30 3.44 -34.72
C GLU A 660 2.19 4.39 -34.26
N VAL A 661 1.41 4.97 -35.19
CA VAL A 661 0.08 5.47 -34.82
C VAL A 661 -0.82 4.26 -34.60
N PHE A 662 -1.07 3.91 -33.33
CA PHE A 662 -1.99 2.83 -32.97
C PHE A 662 -3.45 3.27 -33.00
N ASP A 663 -4.25 2.36 -33.55
CA ASP A 663 -5.67 2.43 -33.85
C ASP A 663 -6.57 2.37 -32.61
N ASP A 664 -7.72 3.05 -32.76
CA ASP A 664 -9.02 2.44 -32.48
C ASP A 664 -10.08 3.00 -33.47
N GLU A 665 -9.75 3.10 -34.76
CA GLU A 665 -10.69 3.51 -35.81
C GLU A 665 -10.74 2.49 -36.97
N VAL A 666 -11.97 2.19 -37.38
CA VAL A 666 -12.40 1.50 -38.61
C VAL A 666 -12.59 -0.02 -38.51
N LEU A 667 -13.78 -0.39 -38.01
CA LEU A 667 -14.56 -1.51 -38.53
C LEU A 667 -16.07 -1.22 -38.40
N SER A 668 -16.53 -0.14 -39.04
CA SER A 668 -17.95 0.05 -39.32
C SER A 668 -18.14 0.80 -40.64
N THR A 669 -18.87 0.14 -41.53
CA THR A 669 -19.30 0.61 -42.83
C THR A 669 -20.69 1.23 -42.73
N GLU A 670 -20.89 2.45 -43.19
CA GLU A 670 -22.21 2.94 -43.62
C GLU A 670 -22.07 3.97 -44.74
N GLY A 671 -23.04 3.92 -45.68
CA GLY A 671 -23.06 4.66 -46.95
C GLY A 671 -23.57 6.11 -46.86
N PRO A 672 -23.76 6.78 -48.01
CA PRO A 672 -23.92 8.22 -48.07
C PRO A 672 -25.39 8.62 -47.90
N SER A 673 -25.77 9.21 -46.77
CA SER A 673 -26.93 10.11 -46.68
C SER A 673 -27.04 10.81 -45.33
N LYS A 674 -26.98 12.16 -45.40
CA LYS A 674 -27.63 13.20 -44.55
C LYS A 674 -26.68 14.38 -44.30
N ARG A 675 -26.48 15.16 -45.37
CA ARG A 675 -26.37 16.63 -45.25
C ARG A 675 -27.69 17.15 -44.66
N ILE A 676 -27.60 18.26 -43.92
CA ILE A 676 -28.67 19.09 -43.34
C ILE A 676 -29.02 18.76 -41.87
N LYS A 677 -28.18 19.28 -40.96
CA LYS A 677 -28.53 20.05 -39.73
C LYS A 677 -27.33 20.12 -38.78
N LYS A 678 -26.36 20.96 -39.12
CA LYS A 678 -25.39 21.55 -38.18
C LYS A 678 -24.82 22.82 -38.81
N LYS A 679 -25.70 23.80 -38.99
CA LYS A 679 -25.37 25.17 -39.41
C LYS A 679 -25.98 26.13 -38.39
N LEU A 680 -25.55 25.97 -37.15
CA LEU A 680 -25.66 26.93 -36.04
C LEU A 680 -24.80 26.36 -34.91
N ASN A 681 -23.67 27.02 -34.61
CA ASN A 681 -22.62 26.75 -33.61
C ASN A 681 -21.17 26.76 -34.19
N SER A 682 -20.97 27.19 -35.43
CA SER A 682 -19.64 27.41 -36.02
C SER A 682 -19.21 28.88 -36.06
N LEU A 683 -19.58 29.67 -35.05
CA LEU A 683 -19.23 31.10 -34.93
C LEU A 683 -18.89 31.43 -33.47
N SER A 684 -17.79 30.88 -32.95
CA SER A 684 -17.00 31.46 -31.83
C SER A 684 -15.67 30.70 -31.59
N LYS A 685 -14.95 30.35 -32.67
CA LYS A 685 -13.54 29.93 -32.57
C LYS A 685 -12.72 30.89 -33.41
N ASN A 686 -12.38 32.04 -32.82
CA ASN A 686 -11.27 32.88 -33.23
C ASN A 686 -10.67 33.46 -31.94
N GLY A 687 -9.41 33.10 -31.66
CA GLY A 687 -8.67 33.52 -30.46
C GLY A 687 -7.79 32.39 -29.92
N THR A 688 -6.71 32.06 -30.62
CA THR A 688 -5.60 31.25 -30.10
C THR A 688 -4.87 32.05 -29.01
N GLY A 689 -5.34 31.94 -27.77
CA GLY A 689 -4.65 32.44 -26.58
C GLY A 689 -3.81 31.33 -25.96
N GLU A 690 -2.66 31.04 -26.55
CA GLU A 690 -1.62 30.22 -25.92
C GLU A 690 -0.65 31.18 -25.21
N CYS A 691 -0.24 30.84 -23.98
CA CYS A 691 0.80 31.60 -23.27
C CYS A 691 2.16 31.18 -23.84
N PRO A 692 2.90 32.06 -24.56
CA PRO A 692 4.05 31.64 -25.35
C PRO A 692 5.32 31.36 -24.52
N TYR A 693 5.34 31.68 -23.23
CA TYR A 693 6.53 31.56 -22.37
C TYR A 693 6.33 30.66 -21.14
N HIS A 694 5.13 30.11 -20.90
CA HIS A 694 4.89 29.21 -19.77
C HIS A 694 4.12 27.96 -20.19
N HIS A 695 4.68 26.79 -19.87
CA HIS A 695 4.07 25.48 -20.15
C HIS A 695 3.47 24.90 -18.85
N GLY A 696 2.19 24.52 -18.89
CA GLY A 696 1.47 23.96 -17.74
C GLY A 696 0.05 23.54 -18.08
N ASN A 697 -0.75 23.17 -17.07
CA ASN A 697 -2.15 22.75 -17.26
C ASN A 697 -3.08 23.94 -17.48
N GLY A 698 -3.10 24.47 -18.69
CA GLY A 698 -3.79 25.70 -19.07
C GLY A 698 -3.18 26.27 -20.36
N PRO A 699 -3.44 27.54 -20.72
CA PRO A 699 -4.18 28.54 -19.95
C PRO A 699 -5.70 28.33 -19.96
N CYS A 700 -6.36 28.51 -18.81
CA CYS A 700 -7.82 28.55 -18.72
C CYS A 700 -8.33 29.94 -19.12
N ASN A 701 -8.55 30.15 -20.41
CA ASN A 701 -8.92 31.46 -20.98
C ASN A 701 -10.26 32.01 -20.48
N ASP A 702 -11.11 31.16 -19.91
CA ASP A 702 -12.38 31.51 -19.25
C ASP A 702 -12.19 32.22 -17.89
N VAL A 703 -11.01 32.11 -17.27
CA VAL A 703 -10.63 32.89 -16.10
C VAL A 703 -9.96 34.18 -16.56
N ASN A 704 -10.66 35.32 -16.45
CA ASN A 704 -10.19 36.61 -16.93
C ASN A 704 -9.68 37.51 -15.78
N ILE A 705 -8.45 37.25 -15.32
CA ILE A 705 -7.77 38.09 -14.30
C ILE A 705 -6.85 39.08 -15.01
N ALA A 706 -7.06 40.38 -14.80
CA ALA A 706 -6.31 41.45 -15.47
C ALA A 706 -4.78 41.24 -15.37
N GLY A 707 -4.10 41.21 -16.53
CA GLY A 707 -2.65 41.08 -16.60
C GLY A 707 -2.08 39.67 -16.38
N CYS A 708 -2.89 38.68 -15.99
CA CYS A 708 -2.43 37.33 -15.64
C CYS A 708 -3.17 36.20 -16.40
N TRP A 709 -2.44 35.12 -16.67
CA TRP A 709 -2.97 33.82 -17.11
C TRP A 709 -3.18 32.91 -15.91
N PHE A 710 -4.25 32.10 -15.92
CA PHE A 710 -4.51 31.10 -14.89
C PHE A 710 -4.19 29.69 -15.39
N PHE A 711 -3.42 28.94 -14.61
CA PHE A 711 -3.09 27.55 -14.85
C PHE A 711 -3.52 26.68 -13.67
N LYS A 712 -4.10 25.51 -13.95
CA LYS A 712 -4.56 24.57 -12.91
C LYS A 712 -3.39 23.83 -12.28
N LEU A 713 -3.51 23.53 -10.98
CA LEU A 713 -2.60 22.56 -10.36
C LEU A 713 -2.83 21.15 -10.92
N PRO A 714 -1.76 20.35 -11.12
CA PRO A 714 -1.88 18.97 -11.59
C PRO A 714 -2.59 18.10 -10.54
N HIS A 715 -3.50 17.24 -10.99
CA HIS A 715 -4.24 16.31 -10.13
C HIS A 715 -3.85 14.86 -10.42
N LYS A 716 -3.71 14.02 -9.38
CA LYS A 716 -3.25 12.62 -9.51
C LYS A 716 -4.09 11.79 -10.49
N ASP A 717 -5.40 12.00 -10.49
CA ASP A 717 -6.37 11.28 -11.32
C ASP A 717 -6.53 11.89 -12.73
N GLY A 718 -5.71 12.88 -13.08
CA GLY A 718 -5.69 13.56 -14.38
C GLY A 718 -6.11 15.03 -14.30
N ASN A 719 -5.62 15.81 -15.26
CA ASN A 719 -5.71 17.29 -15.31
C ASN A 719 -7.13 17.86 -15.43
N GLU A 720 -8.12 17.03 -15.79
CA GLU A 720 -9.53 17.40 -15.83
C GLU A 720 -10.12 17.61 -14.43
N ASN A 721 -9.61 16.90 -13.42
CA ASN A 721 -10.10 17.01 -12.06
C ASN A 721 -9.66 18.32 -11.40
N LYS A 722 -10.41 18.75 -10.38
CA LYS A 722 -10.13 19.98 -9.63
C LYS A 722 -9.30 19.64 -8.39
N VAL A 723 -8.27 20.45 -8.11
CA VAL A 723 -7.53 20.35 -6.85
C VAL A 723 -8.31 21.09 -5.77
N GLY A 724 -8.76 20.34 -4.75
CA GLY A 724 -9.52 20.90 -3.64
C GLY A 724 -8.66 21.52 -2.54
N SER A 725 -7.50 20.94 -2.23
CA SER A 725 -6.57 21.45 -1.22
C SER A 725 -5.10 21.23 -1.64
N PRO A 726 -4.26 22.28 -1.59
CA PRO A 726 -2.82 22.17 -1.88
C PRO A 726 -2.05 21.49 -0.72
N PHE A 727 -2.68 21.24 0.43
CA PHE A 727 -2.08 20.54 1.57
C PHE A 727 -2.35 19.03 1.57
N SER A 728 -2.98 18.52 0.50
CA SER A 728 -3.27 17.09 0.38
C SER A 728 -1.99 16.26 0.24
N LYS A 729 -2.09 14.95 0.54
CA LYS A 729 -0.96 14.01 0.51
C LYS A 729 -0.22 14.01 -0.83
N ASP A 730 -0.96 14.25 -1.92
CA ASP A 730 -0.43 14.19 -3.29
C ASP A 730 0.57 15.32 -3.61
N PHE A 731 0.55 16.43 -2.85
CA PHE A 731 1.48 17.56 -3.01
C PHE A 731 2.68 17.52 -2.05
N LEU A 732 2.79 16.50 -1.18
CA LEU A 732 3.92 16.37 -0.24
C LEU A 732 5.26 16.33 -0.98
N SER A 733 5.35 15.60 -2.09
CA SER A 733 6.57 15.55 -2.91
C SER A 733 6.88 16.88 -3.59
N LYS A 734 5.86 17.66 -3.93
CA LYS A 734 6.01 19.00 -4.52
C LYS A 734 6.47 20.04 -3.50
N MET A 735 6.12 19.85 -2.23
CA MET A 735 6.70 20.62 -1.13
C MET A 735 8.16 20.23 -0.88
N GLU A 736 8.49 18.93 -0.99
CA GLU A 736 9.88 18.43 -0.90
C GLU A 736 10.78 18.93 -2.03
N SER A 737 10.26 19.01 -3.26
CA SER A 737 11.02 19.51 -4.42
C SER A 737 11.16 21.03 -4.49
N GLY A 738 10.54 21.77 -3.56
CA GLY A 738 10.48 23.24 -3.60
C GLY A 738 9.56 23.80 -4.68
N THR A 739 8.81 22.95 -5.40
CA THR A 739 7.82 23.40 -6.39
C THR A 739 6.65 24.12 -5.72
N LEU A 740 6.19 23.61 -4.58
CA LEU A 740 5.15 24.24 -3.75
C LEU A 740 5.78 24.75 -2.45
N GLN A 741 5.87 26.07 -2.29
CA GLN A 741 6.54 26.69 -1.14
C GLN A 741 5.77 27.92 -0.64
N ALA A 742 6.10 28.38 0.57
CA ALA A 742 5.62 29.68 1.05
C ALA A 742 6.39 30.80 0.34
N GLY A 743 5.71 31.86 -0.11
CA GLY A 743 6.28 32.94 -0.92
C GLY A 743 7.34 33.79 -0.19
N ARG A 744 7.42 33.70 1.14
CA ARG A 744 8.44 34.36 1.96
C ARG A 744 9.14 33.35 2.87
N GLU A 745 10.40 33.07 2.60
CA GLU A 745 11.25 32.16 3.40
C GLU A 745 11.43 32.71 4.84
N GLY A 746 11.55 31.80 5.82
CA GLY A 746 11.75 32.16 7.24
C GLY A 746 10.52 32.71 7.97
N THR A 747 9.34 32.67 7.35
CA THR A 747 8.09 33.13 7.97
C THR A 747 7.32 32.00 8.70
N ASN A 748 6.35 32.39 9.54
CA ASN A 748 5.37 31.48 10.15
C ASN A 748 4.68 30.55 9.14
N ALA A 749 4.57 30.96 7.87
CA ALA A 749 4.00 30.15 6.80
C ALA A 749 4.90 28.99 6.37
N THR A 750 6.22 29.21 6.30
CA THR A 750 7.18 28.14 5.99
C THR A 750 7.14 27.09 7.09
N ARG A 751 7.17 27.52 8.36
CA ARG A 751 7.07 26.63 9.51
C ARG A 751 5.75 25.86 9.56
N ALA A 752 4.61 26.51 9.29
CA ALA A 752 3.32 25.83 9.24
C ALA A 752 3.25 24.76 8.13
N LEU A 753 3.92 24.98 6.99
CA LEU A 753 4.00 24.02 5.90
C LEU A 753 4.84 22.78 6.30
N GLU A 754 6.00 23.01 6.94
CA GLU A 754 6.83 21.95 7.52
C GLU A 754 6.07 21.12 8.56
N ILE A 755 5.33 21.78 9.45
CA ILE A 755 4.54 21.10 10.48
C ILE A 755 3.45 20.23 9.83
N ASN A 756 2.73 20.72 8.83
CA ASN A 756 1.74 19.92 8.11
C ASN A 756 2.37 18.67 7.49
N LYS A 757 3.57 18.80 6.92
CA LYS A 757 4.35 17.66 6.41
C LYS A 757 4.66 16.66 7.51
N MET A 758 5.14 17.14 8.67
CA MET A 758 5.45 16.31 9.85
C MET A 758 4.26 15.52 10.40
N MET A 759 3.08 16.15 10.45
CA MET A 759 1.86 15.54 10.99
C MET A 759 1.15 14.60 10.01
N SER A 760 1.45 14.69 8.71
CA SER A 760 0.70 14.00 7.65
C SER A 760 0.66 12.47 7.80
N PHE A 761 1.73 11.85 8.29
CA PHE A 761 1.80 10.42 8.52
C PHE A 761 0.95 10.01 9.73
N TRP A 762 1.22 10.60 10.91
CA TRP A 762 0.53 10.26 12.15
C TRP A 762 -0.99 10.45 12.04
N ARG A 763 -1.45 11.56 11.44
CA ARG A 763 -2.89 11.82 11.20
C ARG A 763 -3.60 10.67 10.48
N ASN A 764 -2.91 9.98 9.57
CA ASN A 764 -3.48 8.88 8.79
C ASN A 764 -3.24 7.50 9.44
N ALA A 765 -2.22 7.35 10.26
CA ALA A 765 -1.77 6.07 10.80
C ALA A 765 -2.19 5.83 12.26
N GLN A 766 -2.29 6.89 13.07
CA GLN A 766 -2.53 6.84 14.52
C GLN A 766 -3.66 5.88 14.90
N LYS A 767 -4.85 6.00 14.29
CA LYS A 767 -5.98 5.12 14.63
C LYS A 767 -5.67 3.64 14.44
N ARG A 768 -4.92 3.27 13.38
CA ARG A 768 -4.55 1.87 13.10
C ARG A 768 -3.43 1.37 14.02
N ILE A 769 -2.53 2.26 14.43
CA ILE A 769 -1.41 1.95 15.34
C ILE A 769 -1.94 1.83 16.79
N SER A 770 -2.74 2.78 17.25
CA SER A 770 -3.31 2.78 18.59
C SER A 770 -4.33 1.67 18.83
N SER A 771 -4.96 1.13 17.77
CA SER A 771 -5.90 0.01 17.86
C SER A 771 -5.22 -1.36 17.86
N GLN A 772 -3.89 -1.44 17.85
CA GLN A 772 -3.18 -2.72 17.90
C GLN A 772 -3.36 -3.36 19.28
N MET A 773 -3.73 -4.64 19.30
CA MET A 773 -3.91 -5.38 20.54
C MET A 773 -2.57 -5.87 21.07
N VAL A 774 -2.17 -5.35 22.23
CA VAL A 774 -0.95 -5.75 22.95
C VAL A 774 -1.34 -6.62 24.14
N VAL A 775 -0.68 -7.77 24.27
CA VAL A 775 -0.86 -8.66 25.42
C VAL A 775 0.45 -8.76 26.18
N TRP A 776 0.39 -8.51 27.48
CA TRP A 776 1.54 -8.51 28.37
C TRP A 776 1.70 -9.86 29.05
N LEU A 777 2.95 -10.33 29.11
CA LEU A 777 3.35 -11.60 29.71
C LEU A 777 3.81 -11.38 31.15
N ARG A 778 3.33 -12.24 32.06
CA ARG A 778 3.79 -12.25 33.46
C ARG A 778 5.17 -12.90 33.55
N ARG A 779 5.91 -12.59 34.63
CA ARG A 779 7.23 -13.18 34.90
C ARG A 779 7.24 -14.72 34.86
N ALA A 780 6.17 -15.39 35.30
CA ALA A 780 6.07 -16.84 35.28
C ALA A 780 5.91 -17.43 33.86
N GLU A 781 5.44 -16.63 32.90
CA GLU A 781 5.13 -17.02 31.53
C GLU A 781 6.33 -16.79 30.58
N LEU A 782 7.28 -15.95 31.00
CA LEU A 782 8.52 -15.70 30.25
C LEU A 782 9.49 -16.89 30.32
N PRO A 783 10.17 -17.23 29.20
CA PRO A 783 11.19 -18.28 29.20
C PRO A 783 12.35 -17.98 30.16
N ARG A 784 13.01 -19.04 30.66
CA ARG A 784 14.19 -18.93 31.53
C ARG A 784 15.32 -18.12 30.88
N THR A 785 15.49 -18.24 29.56
CA THR A 785 16.48 -17.48 28.78
C THR A 785 16.34 -15.98 28.94
N VAL A 786 15.10 -15.48 29.05
CA VAL A 786 14.81 -14.05 29.26
C VAL A 786 15.00 -13.70 30.73
N ARG A 787 14.36 -14.45 31.64
CA ARG A 787 14.31 -14.14 33.07
C ARG A 787 15.67 -14.14 33.78
N LEU A 788 16.63 -14.92 33.27
CA LEU A 788 17.97 -15.04 33.83
C LEU A 788 19.00 -14.19 33.07
N HIS A 789 18.58 -13.45 32.06
CA HIS A 789 19.46 -12.57 31.30
C HIS A 789 19.85 -11.36 32.14
N HIS A 790 21.09 -10.87 31.99
CA HIS A 790 21.60 -9.73 32.74
C HIS A 790 20.83 -8.43 32.47
N ASP A 791 20.39 -8.22 31.22
CA ASP A 791 19.56 -7.08 30.79
C ASP A 791 18.06 -7.21 31.12
N TYR A 792 17.65 -8.21 31.92
CA TYR A 792 16.23 -8.37 32.29
C TYR A 792 15.82 -7.33 33.33
N ASP A 793 14.80 -6.54 33.01
CA ASP A 793 14.20 -5.55 33.90
C ASP A 793 12.98 -6.17 34.59
N GLU A 794 13.02 -6.26 35.93
CA GLU A 794 11.90 -6.83 36.71
C GLU A 794 10.67 -5.90 36.76
N GLU A 795 10.89 -4.58 36.66
CA GLU A 795 9.82 -3.58 36.61
C GLU A 795 9.27 -3.40 35.20
N GLY A 796 10.03 -3.88 34.21
CA GLY A 796 9.68 -3.81 32.80
C GLY A 796 8.48 -4.69 32.41
N LYS A 797 7.74 -4.23 31.39
CA LYS A 797 6.66 -5.00 30.77
C LYS A 797 7.17 -5.60 29.46
N TYR A 798 6.95 -6.90 29.29
CA TYR A 798 7.25 -7.64 28.07
C TYR A 798 5.95 -8.23 27.51
N GLY A 799 5.73 -8.07 26.22
CA GLY A 799 4.49 -8.48 25.57
C GLY A 799 4.69 -8.76 24.09
N ALA A 800 3.57 -8.95 23.41
CA ALA A 800 3.59 -9.13 21.97
C ALA A 800 2.31 -8.59 21.32
N ILE A 801 2.46 -8.27 20.04
CA ILE A 801 1.39 -8.00 19.11
C ILE A 801 1.34 -9.15 18.11
N LEU A 802 0.14 -9.64 17.83
CA LEU A 802 -0.10 -10.62 16.77
C LEU A 802 -0.73 -9.89 15.58
N PRO A 803 0.02 -9.63 14.49
CA PRO A 803 -0.55 -9.03 13.29
C PRO A 803 -1.66 -9.90 12.70
N GLN A 804 -2.77 -9.27 12.31
CA GLN A 804 -3.90 -9.94 11.65
C GLN A 804 -3.61 -10.17 10.16
N VAL A 805 -2.52 -10.89 9.88
CA VAL A 805 -2.09 -11.20 8.52
C VAL A 805 -3.05 -12.18 7.88
N ILE A 806 -3.59 -11.80 6.72
CA ILE A 806 -4.34 -12.69 5.83
C ILE A 806 -3.34 -13.28 4.85
N PRO A 807 -2.96 -14.57 4.95
CA PRO A 807 -1.88 -15.16 4.14
C PRO A 807 -2.05 -14.97 2.63
N ALA A 808 -3.26 -15.14 2.10
CA ALA A 808 -3.57 -14.87 0.69
C ALA A 808 -4.70 -13.83 0.60
N GLY A 809 -4.39 -12.55 0.86
CA GLY A 809 -5.39 -11.48 0.88
C GLY A 809 -5.66 -10.83 -0.49
N THR A 810 -4.79 -11.05 -1.47
CA THR A 810 -4.94 -10.56 -2.84
C THR A 810 -5.05 -11.71 -3.85
N VAL A 811 -5.50 -11.42 -5.08
CA VAL A 811 -5.51 -12.40 -6.19
C VAL A 811 -4.11 -12.90 -6.53
N THR A 812 -3.07 -12.11 -6.24
CA THR A 812 -1.66 -12.51 -6.38
C THR A 812 -1.16 -13.38 -5.22
N ARG A 813 -2.04 -13.75 -4.28
CA ARG A 813 -1.76 -14.53 -3.07
C ARG A 813 -0.82 -13.81 -2.08
N ARG A 814 -0.62 -12.50 -2.23
CA ARG A 814 0.17 -11.73 -1.26
C ARG A 814 -0.58 -11.62 0.05
N ALA A 815 0.19 -11.61 1.13
CA ALA A 815 -0.31 -11.32 2.45
C ALA A 815 -0.86 -9.89 2.53
N VAL A 816 -1.93 -9.71 3.29
CA VAL A 816 -2.52 -8.38 3.54
C VAL A 816 -2.65 -8.17 5.04
N GLU A 817 -2.14 -7.04 5.51
CA GLU A 817 -2.35 -6.52 6.86
C GLU A 817 -2.21 -4.97 6.80
N PRO A 818 -3.15 -4.18 7.36
CA PRO A 818 -3.21 -2.73 7.11
C PRO A 818 -2.18 -1.85 7.81
N THR A 819 -1.43 -2.34 8.80
CA THR A 819 -0.56 -1.54 9.67
C THR A 819 0.90 -1.87 9.45
N TRP A 820 1.29 -3.11 9.71
CA TRP A 820 2.64 -3.66 9.68
C TRP A 820 3.16 -3.91 8.26
N LEU A 821 2.32 -4.48 7.37
CA LEU A 821 2.72 -4.67 5.97
C LEU A 821 2.70 -3.38 5.13
N THR A 822 2.25 -2.28 5.73
CA THR A 822 2.32 -0.93 5.13
C THR A 822 3.16 0.03 5.96
N ALA A 823 3.87 -0.47 6.98
CA ALA A 823 4.67 0.33 7.89
C ALA A 823 5.79 1.04 7.13
N SER A 824 5.81 2.38 7.21
CA SER A 824 6.88 3.16 6.60
C SER A 824 8.16 3.07 7.42
N ASN A 825 9.30 3.23 6.75
CA ASN A 825 10.57 3.44 7.43
C ASN A 825 10.60 4.82 8.13
N ALA A 826 11.42 4.94 9.17
CA ALA A 826 11.59 6.16 9.94
C ALA A 826 12.05 7.32 9.04
N ARG A 827 11.42 8.49 9.17
CA ARG A 827 11.82 9.71 8.50
C ARG A 827 11.88 10.88 9.50
N LYS A 828 12.95 11.67 9.39
CA LYS A 828 13.22 12.82 10.27
C LYS A 828 12.12 13.88 10.25
N ASP A 829 11.31 13.89 9.21
CA ASP A 829 10.26 14.86 8.94
C ASP A 829 8.85 14.28 9.09
N ARG A 830 8.67 13.16 9.82
CA ARG A 830 7.36 12.52 10.03
C ARG A 830 7.21 11.98 11.44
N VAL A 831 6.24 12.53 12.18
CA VAL A 831 5.89 12.11 13.55
C VAL A 831 5.47 10.64 13.54
N GLY A 832 6.00 9.84 14.47
CA GLY A 832 5.65 8.44 14.68
C GLY A 832 6.08 7.50 13.55
N SER A 833 6.90 7.94 12.60
CA SER A 833 7.37 7.08 11.50
C SER A 833 8.38 5.99 11.93
N GLU A 834 8.87 6.05 13.16
CA GLU A 834 9.74 5.07 13.82
C GLU A 834 9.02 3.79 14.29
N LEU A 835 7.77 3.58 13.89
CA LEU A 835 6.91 2.46 14.29
C LEU A 835 7.62 1.10 14.26
N LYS A 836 8.35 0.79 13.17
CA LYS A 836 9.05 -0.50 13.03
C LYS A 836 10.00 -0.74 14.21
N ALA A 837 10.74 0.28 14.66
CA ALA A 837 11.73 0.17 15.73
C ALA A 837 11.11 -0.10 17.11
N MET A 838 9.78 0.02 17.24
CA MET A 838 9.07 -0.34 18.47
C MET A 838 8.81 -1.84 18.60
N VAL A 839 9.00 -2.60 17.52
CA VAL A 839 9.16 -4.06 17.62
C VAL A 839 10.55 -4.31 18.19
N GLN A 840 10.58 -4.64 19.47
CA GLN A 840 11.80 -4.80 20.27
C GLN A 840 11.79 -6.17 20.92
N VAL A 841 12.90 -6.88 20.78
CA VAL A 841 13.02 -8.25 21.28
C VAL A 841 13.24 -8.25 22.80
N PRO A 842 12.77 -9.28 23.52
CA PRO A 842 13.14 -9.44 24.92
C PRO A 842 14.63 -9.77 25.08
N PRO A 843 15.21 -9.51 26.26
CA PRO A 843 16.58 -9.91 26.60
C PRO A 843 16.86 -11.39 26.27
N GLY A 844 18.03 -11.66 25.68
CA GLY A 844 18.42 -13.00 25.24
C GLY A 844 17.92 -13.42 23.84
N TYR A 845 17.30 -12.51 23.09
CA TYR A 845 16.85 -12.72 21.71
C TYR A 845 17.36 -11.63 20.76
N HIS A 846 17.33 -11.92 19.46
CA HIS A 846 17.66 -11.01 18.36
C HIS A 846 16.68 -11.23 17.20
N LEU A 847 16.44 -10.21 16.39
CA LEU A 847 15.83 -10.33 15.07
C LEU A 847 16.94 -10.64 14.07
N VAL A 848 16.76 -11.70 13.30
CA VAL A 848 17.63 -12.08 12.18
C VAL A 848 16.81 -12.02 10.91
N GLY A 849 17.29 -11.34 9.88
CA GLY A 849 16.60 -11.33 8.61
C GLY A 849 17.34 -10.58 7.52
N ALA A 850 16.80 -10.63 6.30
CA ALA A 850 17.39 -9.94 5.15
C ALA A 850 16.30 -9.39 4.22
N ASP A 851 16.70 -8.44 3.38
CA ASP A 851 15.91 -7.94 2.25
C ASP A 851 16.36 -8.68 0.99
N VAL A 852 15.42 -9.20 0.20
CA VAL A 852 15.75 -9.90 -1.06
C VAL A 852 15.95 -8.86 -2.16
N ASP A 853 17.20 -8.52 -2.46
CA ASP A 853 17.55 -7.57 -3.51
C ASP A 853 16.90 -7.93 -4.85
N SER A 854 16.10 -6.99 -5.38
CA SER A 854 15.49 -7.05 -6.72
C SER A 854 14.74 -8.35 -7.02
N GLN A 855 14.06 -8.94 -6.03
CA GLN A 855 13.39 -10.25 -6.14
C GLN A 855 12.53 -10.38 -7.40
N GLU A 856 11.59 -9.45 -7.59
CA GLU A 856 10.64 -9.50 -8.71
C GLU A 856 11.29 -9.25 -10.06
N LEU A 857 12.29 -8.35 -10.10
CA LEU A 857 13.07 -8.05 -11.30
C LEU A 857 13.86 -9.28 -11.75
N TRP A 858 14.52 -9.96 -10.80
CA TRP A 858 15.27 -11.18 -11.08
C TRP A 858 14.37 -12.31 -11.58
N ILE A 859 13.20 -12.53 -10.94
CA ILE A 859 12.23 -13.52 -11.41
C ILE A 859 11.77 -13.19 -12.84
N ALA A 860 11.41 -11.94 -13.11
CA ALA A 860 10.99 -11.53 -14.45
C ALA A 860 12.10 -11.74 -15.48
N ALA A 861 13.36 -11.42 -15.13
CA ALA A 861 14.51 -11.57 -16.02
C ALA A 861 14.74 -13.03 -16.38
N MET A 862 14.81 -13.88 -15.38
CA MET A 862 15.04 -15.31 -15.53
C MET A 862 13.95 -16.00 -16.36
N VAL A 863 12.68 -15.57 -16.24
CA VAL A 863 11.57 -16.07 -17.08
C VAL A 863 11.78 -15.70 -18.56
N GLY A 864 12.30 -14.50 -18.83
CA GLY A 864 12.67 -14.08 -20.19
C GLY A 864 13.88 -14.85 -20.74
N GLU A 865 14.92 -15.03 -19.92
CA GLU A 865 16.15 -15.74 -20.29
C GLU A 865 15.90 -17.22 -20.61
N ALA A 866 15.08 -17.88 -19.80
CA ALA A 866 14.65 -19.26 -20.02
C ALA A 866 13.88 -19.43 -21.35
N HIS A 867 13.18 -18.38 -21.82
CA HIS A 867 12.50 -18.40 -23.11
C HIS A 867 13.45 -18.10 -24.28
N PHE A 868 14.46 -17.25 -24.07
CA PHE A 868 15.33 -16.77 -25.13
C PHE A 868 16.41 -17.79 -25.54
N ALA A 869 17.23 -18.22 -24.57
CA ALA A 869 18.39 -19.10 -24.81
C ALA A 869 18.65 -20.11 -23.66
N GLY A 870 17.87 -20.07 -22.58
CA GLY A 870 18.02 -21.02 -21.48
C GLY A 870 19.32 -20.87 -20.67
N MET A 871 19.86 -19.65 -20.61
CA MET A 871 21.14 -19.36 -19.96
C MET A 871 21.11 -18.02 -19.24
N HIS A 872 21.75 -17.92 -18.08
CA HIS A 872 21.79 -16.67 -17.31
C HIS A 872 22.53 -15.56 -18.06
N GLY A 873 21.98 -14.35 -18.01
CA GLY A 873 22.43 -13.11 -18.65
C GLY A 873 22.42 -13.06 -20.17
N CYS A 874 21.68 -13.95 -20.86
CA CYS A 874 21.55 -13.88 -22.32
C CYS A 874 20.72 -12.71 -22.83
N THR A 875 19.87 -12.14 -22.00
CA THR A 875 19.06 -10.97 -22.35
C THR A 875 19.67 -9.71 -21.76
N ALA A 876 19.50 -8.56 -22.43
CA ALA A 876 19.97 -7.29 -21.89
C ALA A 876 19.38 -7.00 -20.50
N PHE A 877 18.10 -7.31 -20.28
CA PHE A 877 17.44 -7.16 -18.99
C PHE A 877 18.07 -8.03 -17.88
N GLY A 878 18.36 -9.29 -18.18
CA GLY A 878 18.99 -10.19 -17.21
C GLY A 878 20.44 -9.84 -16.93
N TRP A 879 21.21 -9.45 -17.95
CA TRP A 879 22.56 -8.92 -17.78
C TRP A 879 22.58 -7.67 -16.88
N MET A 880 21.70 -6.69 -17.14
CA MET A 880 21.57 -5.49 -16.30
C MET A 880 21.18 -5.82 -14.85
N THR A 881 20.47 -6.93 -14.62
CA THR A 881 20.05 -7.37 -13.28
C THR A 881 21.19 -8.10 -12.54
N LEU A 882 22.01 -8.89 -13.25
CA LEU A 882 23.08 -9.70 -12.66
C LEU A 882 24.42 -8.97 -12.53
N GLN A 883 24.77 -8.12 -13.49
CA GLN A 883 26.07 -7.44 -13.60
C GLN A 883 25.98 -5.90 -13.68
N GLY A 884 24.77 -5.33 -13.79
CA GLY A 884 24.58 -3.89 -13.89
C GLY A 884 25.04 -3.15 -12.63
N LYS A 885 25.81 -2.07 -12.81
CA LYS A 885 26.36 -1.24 -11.73
C LYS A 885 25.77 0.17 -11.78
N LYS A 886 25.38 0.67 -10.60
CA LYS A 886 24.92 2.06 -10.43
C LYS A 886 26.01 3.08 -10.78
N SER A 887 27.25 2.81 -10.38
CA SER A 887 28.40 3.70 -10.63
C SER A 887 28.74 3.85 -12.11
N GLN A 888 28.50 2.82 -12.92
CA GLN A 888 28.77 2.82 -14.36
C GLN A 888 27.53 3.19 -15.19
N GLY A 889 26.39 3.48 -14.55
CA GLY A 889 25.12 3.74 -15.24
C GLY A 889 24.56 2.53 -16.00
N THR A 890 25.10 1.32 -15.78
CA THR A 890 24.73 0.10 -16.52
C THR A 890 23.57 -0.65 -15.89
N ASP A 891 23.14 -0.27 -14.68
CA ASP A 891 21.94 -0.83 -14.08
C ASP A 891 20.66 -0.34 -14.77
N LEU A 892 19.63 -1.19 -14.72
CA LEU A 892 18.33 -0.98 -15.36
C LEU A 892 17.74 0.41 -15.09
N HIS A 893 17.80 0.87 -13.84
CA HIS A 893 17.18 2.14 -13.45
C HIS A 893 17.96 3.33 -13.98
N SER A 894 19.30 3.28 -13.97
CA SER A 894 20.13 4.35 -14.52
C SER A 894 19.98 4.44 -16.04
N ARG A 895 19.99 3.31 -16.77
CA ARG A 895 19.73 3.33 -18.22
C ARG A 895 18.37 3.90 -18.59
N THR A 896 17.34 3.58 -17.81
CA THR A 896 15.99 4.14 -18.03
C THR A 896 15.95 5.63 -17.69
N ALA A 897 16.64 6.04 -16.62
CA ALA A 897 16.77 7.44 -16.21
C ALA A 897 17.45 8.28 -17.30
N ASP A 898 18.56 7.80 -17.83
CA ASP A 898 19.34 8.45 -18.89
C ASP A 898 18.54 8.53 -20.19
N ALA A 899 17.85 7.46 -20.59
CA ALA A 899 17.05 7.42 -21.81
C ALA A 899 15.87 8.42 -21.82
N VAL A 900 15.30 8.74 -20.66
CA VAL A 900 14.13 9.63 -20.53
C VAL A 900 14.51 11.05 -20.05
N GLY A 901 15.69 11.18 -19.45
CA GLY A 901 16.16 12.41 -18.78
C GLY A 901 15.42 12.66 -17.47
N ILE A 902 15.30 11.64 -16.61
CA ILE A 902 14.67 11.73 -15.27
C ILE A 902 15.63 11.24 -14.19
N SER A 903 15.31 11.47 -12.92
CA SER A 903 16.11 10.91 -11.82
C SER A 903 15.96 9.38 -11.74
N ARG A 904 17.00 8.71 -11.23
CA ARG A 904 17.01 7.26 -11.01
C ARG A 904 15.86 6.77 -10.13
N GLU A 905 15.50 7.52 -9.08
CA GLU A 905 14.36 7.17 -8.20
C GLU A 905 13.02 7.24 -8.94
N HIS A 906 12.83 8.23 -9.82
CA HIS A 906 11.65 8.27 -10.69
C HIS A 906 11.66 7.11 -11.69
N ALA A 907 12.81 6.79 -12.29
CA ALA A 907 12.97 5.66 -13.20
C ALA A 907 12.69 4.31 -12.52
N LYS A 908 12.98 4.18 -11.22
CA LYS A 908 12.58 3.02 -10.42
C LYS A 908 11.06 2.85 -10.43
N VAL A 909 10.31 3.91 -10.13
CA VAL A 909 8.83 3.87 -10.16
C VAL A 909 8.32 3.49 -11.56
N PHE A 910 8.94 4.03 -12.62
CA PHE A 910 8.61 3.67 -14.00
C PHE A 910 8.81 2.18 -14.30
N ASN A 911 9.99 1.64 -13.99
CA ASN A 911 10.32 0.26 -14.35
C ASN A 911 9.42 -0.74 -13.64
N TYR A 912 9.17 -0.55 -12.35
CA TYR A 912 8.21 -1.40 -11.63
C TYR A 912 6.81 -1.28 -12.23
N GLY A 913 6.30 -0.06 -12.44
CA GLY A 913 4.98 0.13 -13.06
C GLY A 913 4.85 -0.54 -14.43
N ARG A 914 5.90 -0.46 -15.25
CA ARG A 914 5.97 -1.01 -16.61
C ARG A 914 6.00 -2.54 -16.63
N ILE A 915 6.81 -3.16 -15.77
CA ILE A 915 6.89 -4.63 -15.64
C ILE A 915 5.54 -5.21 -15.21
N TYR A 916 4.77 -4.48 -14.40
CA TYR A 916 3.39 -4.84 -14.03
C TYR A 916 2.36 -4.57 -15.13
N GLY A 917 2.79 -4.32 -16.37
CA GLY A 917 1.91 -4.17 -17.52
C GLY A 917 1.22 -2.81 -17.61
N ALA A 918 1.74 -1.77 -16.93
CA ALA A 918 1.30 -0.41 -17.22
C ALA A 918 1.59 -0.06 -18.69
N GLY A 919 0.65 0.65 -19.32
CA GLY A 919 0.79 1.08 -20.71
C GLY A 919 1.37 2.49 -20.84
N GLN A 920 1.57 2.93 -22.08
CA GLN A 920 2.03 4.28 -22.42
C GLN A 920 1.24 5.41 -21.72
N PRO A 921 -0.12 5.40 -21.65
CA PRO A 921 -0.86 6.49 -21.00
C PRO A 921 -0.56 6.65 -19.50
N PHE A 922 -0.17 5.57 -18.82
CA PHE A 922 0.26 5.62 -17.43
C PHE A 922 1.61 6.32 -17.32
N ALA A 923 2.55 5.99 -18.20
CA ALA A 923 3.86 6.63 -18.20
C ALA A 923 3.77 8.12 -18.55
N GLU A 924 2.95 8.51 -19.52
CA GLU A 924 2.68 9.91 -19.85
C GLU A 924 2.19 10.69 -18.63
N ARG A 925 1.17 10.14 -17.95
CA ARG A 925 0.62 10.76 -16.74
C ARG A 925 1.67 10.90 -15.64
N LEU A 926 2.49 9.87 -15.45
CA LEU A 926 3.53 9.87 -14.43
C LEU A 926 4.66 10.86 -14.76
N LEU A 927 5.05 10.97 -16.03
CA LEU A 927 6.03 11.97 -16.51
C LEU A 927 5.53 13.39 -16.23
N LEU A 928 4.27 13.67 -16.54
CA LEU A 928 3.63 14.97 -16.27
C LEU A 928 3.51 15.26 -14.77
N GLN A 929 3.32 14.22 -13.95
CA GLN A 929 3.31 14.37 -12.49
C GLN A 929 4.70 14.69 -11.94
N PHE A 930 5.75 14.03 -12.43
CA PHE A 930 7.11 14.29 -11.97
C PHE A 930 7.61 15.64 -12.48
N ASN A 931 7.41 15.93 -13.75
CA ASN A 931 7.79 17.18 -14.39
C ASN A 931 6.57 17.84 -15.05
N HIS A 932 6.01 18.83 -14.37
CA HIS A 932 4.84 19.59 -14.84
C HIS A 932 5.18 20.61 -15.94
N GLN A 933 6.47 20.82 -16.25
CA GLN A 933 6.91 21.68 -17.35
C GLN A 933 6.85 20.97 -18.71
N LEU A 934 6.77 19.64 -18.72
CA LEU A 934 6.61 18.86 -19.95
C LEU A 934 5.22 19.09 -20.54
N SER A 935 5.16 19.31 -21.85
CA SER A 935 3.88 19.27 -22.58
C SER A 935 3.36 17.84 -22.71
N GLN A 936 2.05 17.69 -22.94
CA GLN A 936 1.45 16.37 -23.21
C GLN A 936 2.12 15.68 -24.41
N GLN A 937 2.51 16.44 -25.44
CA GLN A 937 3.14 15.91 -26.65
C GLN A 937 4.56 15.40 -26.36
N GLU A 938 5.36 16.16 -25.60
CA GLU A 938 6.69 15.72 -25.17
C GLU A 938 6.62 14.52 -24.25
N ALA A 939 5.69 14.51 -23.29
CA ALA A 939 5.47 13.37 -22.41
C ALA A 939 5.07 12.12 -23.21
N ALA A 940 4.19 12.24 -24.20
CA ALA A 940 3.82 11.15 -25.12
C ALA A 940 4.98 10.69 -26.01
N SER A 941 5.82 11.62 -26.47
CA SER A 941 7.03 11.28 -27.24
C SER A 941 8.03 10.49 -26.38
N LYS A 942 8.39 11.01 -25.21
CA LYS A 942 9.29 10.36 -24.26
C LYS A 942 8.78 9.01 -23.79
N ALA A 943 7.48 8.90 -23.49
CA ALA A 943 6.86 7.63 -23.13
C ALA A 943 6.97 6.61 -24.27
N ARG A 944 6.64 6.98 -25.51
CA ARG A 944 6.78 6.07 -26.68
C ARG A 944 8.21 5.60 -26.87
N GLN A 945 9.17 6.51 -26.85
CA GLN A 945 10.59 6.19 -26.98
C GLN A 945 11.04 5.21 -25.89
N MET A 946 10.65 5.45 -24.63
CA MET A 946 10.95 4.55 -23.52
C MET A 946 10.35 3.14 -23.72
N TYR A 947 9.07 3.03 -24.11
CA TYR A 947 8.45 1.72 -24.35
C TYR A 947 9.05 1.00 -25.56
N ALA A 948 9.39 1.72 -26.63
CA ALA A 948 10.05 1.14 -27.79
C ALA A 948 11.44 0.61 -27.45
N PHE A 949 12.25 1.36 -26.68
CA PHE A 949 13.58 0.94 -26.24
C PHE A 949 13.53 -0.28 -25.29
N THR A 950 12.53 -0.30 -24.40
CA THR A 950 12.46 -1.33 -23.35
C THR A 950 11.57 -2.52 -23.74
N LYS A 951 10.27 -2.31 -23.90
CA LYS A 951 9.31 -3.37 -24.26
C LYS A 951 9.51 -3.83 -25.71
N GLY A 952 9.96 -2.95 -26.60
CA GLY A 952 10.13 -3.23 -28.02
C GLY A 952 8.89 -2.87 -28.84
N LEU A 953 8.94 -3.22 -30.12
CA LEU A 953 7.88 -2.98 -31.09
C LEU A 953 7.03 -4.24 -31.27
N ARG A 954 5.75 -4.04 -31.56
CA ARG A 954 4.82 -5.16 -31.73
C ARG A 954 4.89 -5.71 -33.16
N ARG A 955 5.22 -7.00 -33.27
CA ARG A 955 5.21 -7.78 -34.52
C ARG A 955 4.21 -8.93 -34.43
N TYR A 956 3.90 -9.52 -35.58
CA TYR A 956 2.80 -10.47 -35.70
C TYR A 956 3.19 -11.68 -36.55
N HIS A 957 2.80 -12.86 -36.10
CA HIS A 957 2.74 -14.02 -36.97
C HIS A 957 1.43 -13.99 -37.75
N LEU A 958 1.51 -14.23 -39.05
CA LEU A 958 0.32 -14.39 -39.87
C LEU A 958 -0.35 -15.72 -39.53
N SER A 959 -1.69 -15.71 -39.50
CA SER A 959 -2.49 -16.94 -39.41
C SER A 959 -2.41 -17.73 -40.73
N GLU A 960 -2.93 -18.96 -40.75
CA GLU A 960 -3.07 -19.72 -42.01
C GLU A 960 -3.88 -18.95 -43.07
N GLU A 961 -4.95 -18.24 -42.67
CA GLU A 961 -5.72 -17.38 -43.57
C GLU A 961 -4.90 -16.17 -44.05
N GLY A 962 -4.07 -15.59 -43.18
CA GLY A 962 -3.17 -14.49 -43.49
C GLY A 962 -2.08 -14.91 -44.48
N GLU A 963 -1.45 -16.06 -44.26
CA GLU A 963 -0.46 -16.66 -45.15
C GLU A 963 -1.05 -16.99 -46.53
N TRP A 964 -2.26 -17.55 -46.54
CA TRP A 964 -2.98 -17.80 -47.79
C TRP A 964 -3.31 -16.50 -48.53
N LEU A 965 -3.71 -15.44 -47.82
CA LEU A 965 -3.98 -14.12 -48.41
C LEU A 965 -2.71 -13.49 -49.00
N VAL A 966 -1.58 -13.58 -48.29
CA VAL A 966 -0.29 -13.09 -48.81
C VAL A 966 0.08 -13.81 -50.11
N LYS A 967 -0.09 -15.14 -50.17
CA LYS A 967 0.15 -15.94 -51.38
C LYS A 967 -0.84 -15.65 -52.50
N LYS A 968 -2.12 -15.47 -52.18
CA LYS A 968 -3.18 -15.24 -53.18
C LYS A 968 -3.15 -13.84 -53.77
N LEU A 969 -2.82 -12.84 -52.96
CA LEU A 969 -2.79 -11.44 -53.36
C LEU A 969 -1.39 -10.98 -53.80
N ASP A 970 -0.40 -11.90 -53.80
CA ASP A 970 1.00 -11.66 -54.14
C ASP A 970 1.59 -10.43 -53.42
N VAL A 971 1.34 -10.34 -52.11
CA VAL A 971 1.77 -9.19 -51.31
C VAL A 971 3.23 -9.37 -50.90
N LYS A 972 4.11 -8.46 -51.32
CA LYS A 972 5.46 -8.36 -50.74
C LYS A 972 5.37 -7.87 -49.29
N VAL A 973 5.85 -8.72 -48.38
CA VAL A 973 5.86 -8.51 -46.93
C VAL A 973 7.28 -8.74 -46.42
N GLU A 974 7.81 -7.80 -45.64
CA GLU A 974 9.12 -7.94 -45.00
C GLU A 974 8.99 -8.80 -43.73
N ARG A 975 9.65 -9.96 -43.74
CA ARG A 975 9.68 -10.89 -42.61
C ARG A 975 10.99 -10.72 -41.84
N ALA A 976 10.91 -10.69 -40.51
CA ALA A 976 12.08 -10.79 -39.66
C ALA A 976 12.60 -12.24 -39.60
N GLU A 977 13.75 -12.46 -38.95
CA GLU A 977 14.38 -13.79 -38.80
C GLU A 977 13.45 -14.83 -38.18
N ASP A 978 12.54 -14.40 -37.29
CA ASP A 978 11.51 -15.22 -36.64
C ASP A 978 10.24 -15.43 -37.50
N GLY A 979 10.23 -14.94 -38.74
CA GLY A 979 9.11 -15.02 -39.67
C GLY A 979 7.97 -14.03 -39.37
N THR A 980 8.13 -13.11 -38.41
CA THR A 980 7.10 -12.13 -38.05
C THR A 980 7.06 -10.94 -38.99
N VAL A 981 5.87 -10.34 -39.11
CA VAL A 981 5.60 -9.20 -39.99
C VAL A 981 5.27 -7.94 -39.18
N SER A 982 5.53 -6.78 -39.79
CA SER A 982 5.21 -5.49 -39.19
C SER A 982 3.71 -5.22 -39.18
N LEU A 983 3.25 -4.30 -38.32
CA LEU A 983 1.87 -3.83 -38.35
C LEU A 983 1.50 -3.19 -39.69
N GLN A 984 2.44 -2.53 -40.36
CA GLN A 984 2.22 -1.87 -41.65
C GLN A 984 1.91 -2.87 -42.75
N ASP A 985 2.65 -3.99 -42.77
CA ASP A 985 2.40 -5.08 -43.68
C ASP A 985 1.05 -5.74 -43.41
N LEU A 986 0.68 -5.92 -42.14
CA LEU A 986 -0.66 -6.40 -41.78
C LEU A 986 -1.78 -5.47 -42.26
N ARG A 987 -1.63 -4.16 -42.07
CA ARG A 987 -2.57 -3.16 -42.58
C ARG A 987 -2.64 -3.20 -44.10
N LYS A 988 -1.50 -3.38 -44.79
CA LYS A 988 -1.42 -3.55 -46.25
C LYS A 988 -2.17 -4.80 -46.73
N ILE A 989 -1.95 -5.95 -46.07
CA ILE A 989 -2.67 -7.21 -46.36
C ILE A 989 -4.18 -7.02 -46.15
N SER A 990 -4.59 -6.42 -45.02
CA SER A 990 -6.01 -6.16 -44.70
C SER A 990 -6.68 -5.25 -45.73
N LYS A 991 -5.99 -4.17 -46.14
CA LYS A 991 -6.48 -3.24 -47.15
C LYS A 991 -6.63 -3.89 -48.52
N LEU A 992 -5.66 -4.72 -48.94
CA LEU A 992 -5.75 -5.45 -50.22
C LEU A 992 -6.81 -6.57 -50.18
N ALA A 993 -6.92 -7.28 -49.06
CA ALA A 993 -7.94 -8.30 -48.87
C ALA A 993 -9.36 -7.71 -48.99
N SER A 994 -9.61 -6.58 -48.33
CA SER A 994 -10.91 -5.89 -48.38
C SER A 994 -11.25 -5.32 -49.76
N GLN A 995 -10.26 -4.94 -50.56
CA GLN A 995 -10.44 -4.51 -51.96
C GLN A 995 -10.72 -5.67 -52.92
N SER A 996 -10.22 -6.87 -52.63
CA SER A 996 -10.40 -8.07 -53.47
C SER A 996 -11.73 -8.80 -53.24
N THR A 997 -12.39 -8.59 -52.10
CA THR A 997 -13.70 -9.19 -51.79
C THR A 997 -14.85 -8.48 -52.51
N THR A 998 -15.61 -9.23 -53.32
CA THR A 998 -16.76 -8.75 -54.10
C THR A 998 -17.84 -8.14 -53.19
N ARG A 999 -18.44 -7.02 -53.61
CA ARG A 999 -19.57 -6.30 -52.95
C ARG A 999 -20.70 -7.29 -52.57
N GLY A 1000 -20.69 -7.79 -51.34
CA GLY A 1000 -21.77 -8.65 -50.84
C GLY A 1000 -21.47 -9.46 -49.59
N SER A 1001 -20.20 -9.84 -49.33
CA SER A 1001 -19.82 -10.58 -48.12
C SER A 1001 -18.66 -9.90 -47.40
N LYS A 1002 -18.96 -9.20 -46.30
CA LYS A 1002 -17.93 -8.71 -45.36
C LYS A 1002 -17.45 -9.89 -44.51
N ARG A 1003 -16.73 -10.82 -45.12
CA ARG A 1003 -16.00 -11.83 -44.36
C ARG A 1003 -14.85 -11.14 -43.63
N LYS A 1004 -14.89 -11.14 -42.29
CA LYS A 1004 -13.79 -10.64 -41.46
C LYS A 1004 -12.70 -11.71 -41.47
N TRP A 1005 -11.60 -11.44 -42.16
CA TRP A 1005 -10.45 -12.35 -42.25
C TRP A 1005 -9.69 -12.32 -40.92
N ASN A 1006 -9.38 -13.49 -40.37
CA ASN A 1006 -8.51 -13.57 -39.21
C ASN A 1006 -7.06 -13.55 -39.69
N LEU A 1007 -6.46 -12.37 -39.82
CA LEU A 1007 -5.11 -12.20 -40.40
C LEU A 1007 -3.98 -12.50 -39.42
N THR A 1008 -4.26 -12.40 -38.13
CA THR A 1008 -3.23 -12.42 -37.07
C THR A 1008 -3.33 -13.70 -36.27
N GLY A 1009 -2.22 -14.46 -36.21
CA GLY A 1009 -2.02 -15.51 -35.23
C GLY A 1009 -1.49 -14.92 -33.92
N LYS A 1010 -0.25 -15.26 -33.57
CA LYS A 1010 0.41 -14.83 -32.34
C LYS A 1010 1.00 -13.42 -32.47
N ARG A 1011 0.83 -12.60 -31.42
CA ARG A 1011 1.44 -11.25 -31.30
C ARG A 1011 2.69 -11.36 -30.43
N VAL A 1012 3.78 -10.71 -30.84
CA VAL A 1012 5.06 -10.74 -30.12
C VAL A 1012 5.70 -9.36 -30.09
N TRP A 1013 6.48 -9.08 -29.06
CA TRP A 1013 7.33 -7.91 -28.91
C TRP A 1013 8.74 -8.24 -29.39
N THR A 1014 9.40 -7.30 -30.06
CA THR A 1014 10.76 -7.49 -30.61
C THR A 1014 11.58 -6.19 -30.52
N GLY A 1015 12.90 -6.34 -30.40
CA GLY A 1015 13.85 -5.22 -30.49
C GLY A 1015 14.02 -4.36 -29.24
N GLY A 1016 13.29 -4.64 -28.15
CA GLY A 1016 13.49 -3.99 -26.86
C GLY A 1016 14.29 -4.85 -25.88
N THR A 1017 14.88 -4.22 -24.86
CA THR A 1017 15.69 -4.89 -23.83
C THR A 1017 14.92 -5.97 -23.04
N GLU A 1018 13.59 -5.87 -22.98
CA GLU A 1018 12.70 -6.73 -22.19
C GLU A 1018 11.66 -7.48 -23.03
N SER A 1019 11.77 -7.41 -24.36
CA SER A 1019 10.78 -8.01 -25.27
C SER A 1019 10.52 -9.50 -24.96
N GLU A 1020 11.57 -10.27 -24.70
CA GLU A 1020 11.46 -11.71 -24.41
C GLU A 1020 10.72 -12.01 -23.11
N MET A 1021 10.98 -11.21 -22.06
CA MET A 1021 10.27 -11.31 -20.80
C MET A 1021 8.78 -11.04 -21.00
N PHE A 1022 8.40 -9.96 -21.68
CA PHE A 1022 7.00 -9.67 -21.97
C PHE A 1022 6.34 -10.74 -22.86
N ASN A 1023 7.06 -11.28 -23.84
CA ASN A 1023 6.55 -12.37 -24.68
C ASN A 1023 6.22 -13.61 -23.86
N LYS A 1024 7.13 -14.00 -22.95
CA LYS A 1024 6.90 -15.16 -22.10
C LYS A 1024 5.79 -14.91 -21.08
N LEU A 1025 5.75 -13.74 -20.44
CA LEU A 1025 4.68 -13.38 -19.51
C LEU A 1025 3.31 -13.31 -20.20
N GLU A 1026 3.21 -12.70 -21.37
CA GLU A 1026 1.98 -12.68 -22.17
C GLU A 1026 1.60 -14.11 -22.60
N SER A 1027 2.57 -14.96 -22.95
CA SER A 1027 2.30 -16.37 -23.29
C SER A 1027 1.72 -17.16 -22.11
N ILE A 1028 2.24 -16.98 -20.90
CA ILE A 1028 1.68 -17.60 -19.68
C ILE A 1028 0.29 -17.02 -19.41
N ALA A 1029 0.15 -15.70 -19.51
CA ALA A 1029 -1.10 -15.03 -19.25
C ALA A 1029 -2.20 -15.54 -20.18
N HIS A 1030 -1.96 -15.72 -21.49
CA HIS A 1030 -2.94 -16.21 -22.48
C HIS A 1030 -3.16 -17.74 -22.46
N SER A 1031 -2.39 -18.52 -21.71
CA SER A 1031 -2.62 -19.97 -21.60
C SER A 1031 -4.01 -20.27 -21.04
N GLU A 1032 -4.61 -21.40 -21.42
CA GLU A 1032 -5.97 -21.77 -20.97
C GLU A 1032 -6.07 -21.82 -19.44
N GLU A 1033 -5.02 -22.29 -18.79
CA GLU A 1033 -4.94 -22.43 -17.33
C GLU A 1033 -3.66 -21.75 -16.81
N PRO A 1034 -3.63 -20.40 -16.71
CA PRO A 1034 -2.43 -19.67 -16.32
C PRO A 1034 -1.95 -20.09 -14.94
N ALA A 1035 -0.67 -20.49 -14.88
CA ALA A 1035 -0.02 -20.97 -13.66
C ALA A 1035 1.36 -20.33 -13.47
N THR A 1036 1.80 -20.24 -12.22
CA THR A 1036 3.17 -19.79 -11.92
C THR A 1036 4.19 -20.81 -12.42
N PRO A 1037 5.33 -20.37 -12.97
CA PRO A 1037 6.31 -21.26 -13.61
C PRO A 1037 7.02 -22.21 -12.63
N VAL A 1038 7.09 -21.88 -11.33
CA VAL A 1038 7.89 -22.64 -10.35
C VAL A 1038 7.05 -23.64 -9.57
N LEU A 1039 5.98 -23.18 -8.90
CA LEU A 1039 5.12 -24.05 -8.08
C LEU A 1039 3.82 -24.46 -8.79
N GLY A 1040 3.55 -23.95 -9.99
CA GLY A 1040 2.36 -24.32 -10.77
C GLY A 1040 1.05 -23.82 -10.16
N CYS A 1041 1.07 -22.76 -9.36
CA CYS A 1041 -0.13 -22.21 -8.75
C CYS A 1041 -0.97 -21.48 -9.80
N ARG A 1042 -2.25 -21.80 -9.93
CA ARG A 1042 -3.14 -21.20 -10.92
C ARG A 1042 -3.68 -19.83 -10.49
N ILE A 1043 -4.03 -19.00 -11.46
CA ILE A 1043 -4.70 -17.70 -11.23
C ILE A 1043 -6.10 -17.88 -10.61
N SER A 1044 -6.76 -16.83 -10.14
CA SER A 1044 -8.19 -16.93 -9.75
C SER A 1044 -9.06 -17.32 -10.95
N ARG A 1045 -10.09 -18.15 -10.72
CA ARG A 1045 -11.10 -18.52 -11.75
C ARG A 1045 -11.70 -17.29 -12.45
N ALA A 1046 -11.87 -16.20 -11.72
CA ALA A 1046 -12.43 -14.95 -12.23
C ALA A 1046 -11.51 -14.21 -13.24
N LEU A 1047 -10.28 -14.68 -13.46
CA LEU A 1047 -9.30 -14.11 -14.39
C LEU A 1047 -8.80 -15.13 -15.42
N GLU A 1048 -9.33 -16.36 -15.42
CA GLU A 1048 -9.01 -17.33 -16.46
C GLU A 1048 -9.55 -16.85 -17.82
N PRO A 1049 -8.83 -17.10 -18.93
CA PRO A 1049 -9.31 -16.72 -20.25
C PRO A 1049 -10.67 -17.31 -20.61
N SER A 1050 -11.05 -18.46 -20.03
CA SER A 1050 -12.39 -19.03 -20.17
C SER A 1050 -13.50 -18.09 -19.69
N ALA A 1051 -13.25 -17.29 -18.65
CA ALA A 1051 -14.23 -16.40 -18.01
C ALA A 1051 -14.13 -14.94 -18.46
N VAL A 1052 -12.93 -14.45 -18.79
CA VAL A 1052 -12.69 -13.04 -19.17
C VAL A 1052 -12.25 -12.84 -20.62
N GLN A 1053 -12.02 -13.92 -21.37
CA GLN A 1053 -11.51 -13.89 -22.74
C GLN A 1053 -10.17 -13.10 -22.83
N ASP A 1054 -10.11 -12.07 -23.66
CA ASP A 1054 -8.94 -11.18 -23.84
C ASP A 1054 -8.92 -9.99 -22.88
N GLU A 1055 -9.89 -9.88 -21.96
CA GLU A 1055 -9.93 -8.81 -20.96
C GLU A 1055 -8.92 -9.04 -19.82
N PHE A 1056 -8.60 -7.96 -19.10
CA PHE A 1056 -7.70 -7.96 -17.92
C PHE A 1056 -6.29 -8.52 -18.15
N ILE A 1057 -5.78 -8.53 -19.39
CA ILE A 1057 -4.44 -9.06 -19.70
C ILE A 1057 -3.33 -8.41 -18.88
N THR A 1058 -3.42 -7.10 -18.61
CA THR A 1058 -2.45 -6.38 -17.77
C THR A 1058 -2.44 -6.91 -16.33
N SER A 1059 -3.62 -7.23 -15.79
CA SER A 1059 -3.74 -7.83 -14.45
C SER A 1059 -3.21 -9.25 -14.42
N ARG A 1060 -3.41 -10.02 -15.49
CA ARG A 1060 -2.89 -11.40 -15.63
C ARG A 1060 -1.35 -11.42 -15.76
N VAL A 1061 -0.77 -10.55 -16.58
CA VAL A 1061 0.69 -10.40 -16.71
C VAL A 1061 1.32 -9.98 -15.39
N ASN A 1062 0.76 -8.97 -14.73
CA ASN A 1062 1.20 -8.57 -13.39
C ASN A 1062 1.13 -9.72 -12.38
N TRP A 1063 0.05 -10.50 -12.44
CA TRP A 1063 -0.15 -11.64 -11.55
C TRP A 1063 0.96 -12.68 -11.68
N VAL A 1064 1.48 -12.97 -12.89
CA VAL A 1064 2.53 -13.98 -13.07
C VAL A 1064 3.77 -13.64 -12.24
N VAL A 1065 4.26 -12.40 -12.28
CA VAL A 1065 5.46 -11.99 -11.54
C VAL A 1065 5.16 -11.94 -10.03
N GLN A 1066 4.08 -11.26 -9.64
CA GLN A 1066 3.77 -11.07 -8.22
C GLN A 1066 3.43 -12.39 -7.49
N SER A 1067 2.71 -13.29 -8.17
CA SER A 1067 2.37 -14.61 -7.64
C SER A 1067 3.61 -15.51 -7.57
N SER A 1068 4.55 -15.37 -8.50
CA SER A 1068 5.84 -16.07 -8.43
C SER A 1068 6.73 -15.55 -7.29
N ALA A 1069 6.66 -14.26 -6.95
CA ALA A 1069 7.34 -13.73 -5.77
C ALA A 1069 6.78 -14.32 -4.46
N VAL A 1070 5.49 -14.64 -4.41
CA VAL A 1070 4.90 -15.37 -3.27
C VAL A 1070 5.41 -16.81 -3.20
N ASP A 1071 5.59 -17.48 -4.35
CA ASP A 1071 6.20 -18.81 -4.40
C ASP A 1071 7.63 -18.79 -3.82
N TYR A 1072 8.38 -17.73 -4.08
CA TYR A 1072 9.71 -17.50 -3.50
C TYR A 1072 9.65 -17.39 -1.97
N LEU A 1073 8.73 -16.57 -1.44
CA LEU A 1073 8.55 -16.45 0.00
C LEU A 1073 8.19 -17.79 0.64
N HIS A 1074 7.27 -18.57 0.05
CA HIS A 1074 6.91 -19.88 0.59
C HIS A 1074 8.09 -20.85 0.63
N LEU A 1075 8.93 -20.89 -0.41
CA LEU A 1075 10.15 -21.69 -0.43
C LEU A 1075 11.10 -21.28 0.70
N MET A 1076 11.29 -19.96 0.90
CA MET A 1076 12.12 -19.46 2.00
C MET A 1076 11.60 -19.89 3.38
N LEU A 1077 10.30 -19.74 3.62
CA LEU A 1077 9.68 -20.11 4.90
C LEU A 1077 9.83 -21.62 5.18
N VAL A 1078 9.59 -22.46 4.16
CA VAL A 1078 9.71 -23.93 4.28
C VAL A 1078 11.16 -24.35 4.54
N ALA A 1079 12.14 -23.78 3.81
CA ALA A 1079 13.54 -24.10 4.01
C ALA A 1079 14.07 -23.60 5.37
N MET A 1080 13.73 -22.38 5.78
CA MET A 1080 14.13 -21.86 7.10
C MET A 1080 13.56 -22.71 8.24
N ARG A 1081 12.29 -23.08 8.16
CA ARG A 1081 11.68 -23.97 9.15
C ARG A 1081 12.39 -25.32 9.21
N TRP A 1082 12.72 -25.91 8.07
CA TRP A 1082 13.50 -27.15 8.02
C TRP A 1082 14.86 -27.01 8.67
N LEU A 1083 15.63 -25.97 8.33
CA LEU A 1083 16.95 -25.74 8.92
C LEU A 1083 16.88 -25.50 10.42
N PHE A 1084 15.82 -24.85 10.90
CA PHE A 1084 15.61 -24.65 12.33
C PHE A 1084 15.33 -25.97 13.06
N GLU A 1085 14.48 -26.81 12.50
CA GLU A 1085 14.13 -28.13 13.06
C GLU A 1085 15.33 -29.11 12.99
N GLU A 1086 16.02 -29.20 11.86
CA GLU A 1086 17.11 -30.17 11.63
C GLU A 1086 18.36 -29.85 12.48
N HIS A 1087 18.66 -28.57 12.66
CA HIS A 1087 19.84 -28.14 13.41
C HIS A 1087 19.55 -27.66 14.83
N ASP A 1088 18.30 -27.74 15.30
CA ASP A 1088 17.91 -27.28 16.64
C ASP A 1088 18.32 -25.81 16.87
N ILE A 1089 17.94 -24.94 15.93
CA ILE A 1089 18.07 -23.48 16.03
C ILE A 1089 16.79 -22.96 16.68
N ASP A 1090 16.92 -22.33 17.85
CA ASP A 1090 15.77 -21.80 18.59
C ASP A 1090 15.35 -20.44 18.01
N GLY A 1091 14.43 -20.49 17.06
CA GLY A 1091 13.85 -19.31 16.42
C GLY A 1091 12.40 -19.49 15.95
N ARG A 1092 11.75 -18.37 15.67
CA ARG A 1092 10.34 -18.28 15.25
C ARG A 1092 10.20 -17.24 14.14
N PHE A 1093 9.30 -17.50 13.18
CA PHE A 1093 8.94 -16.50 12.18
C PHE A 1093 8.30 -15.26 12.83
N CYS A 1094 8.85 -14.07 12.52
CA CYS A 1094 8.40 -12.81 13.11
C CYS A 1094 7.40 -12.13 12.17
N ILE A 1095 7.86 -11.71 10.99
CA ILE A 1095 7.05 -11.07 9.94
C ILE A 1095 7.81 -11.10 8.60
N SER A 1096 7.07 -11.01 7.50
CA SER A 1096 7.62 -10.66 6.19
C SER A 1096 6.94 -9.37 5.69
N ILE A 1097 7.71 -8.34 5.36
CA ILE A 1097 7.22 -7.03 4.91
C ILE A 1097 7.82 -6.73 3.55
N HIS A 1098 6.98 -6.67 2.50
CA HIS A 1098 7.47 -6.59 1.12
C HIS A 1098 8.42 -7.76 0.81
N ASP A 1099 9.70 -7.47 0.56
CA ASP A 1099 10.73 -8.45 0.22
C ASP A 1099 11.65 -8.76 1.43
N GLU A 1100 11.35 -8.17 2.60
CA GLU A 1100 12.05 -8.42 3.86
C GLU A 1100 11.44 -9.64 4.56
N VAL A 1101 12.29 -10.54 5.08
CA VAL A 1101 11.87 -11.67 5.94
C VAL A 1101 12.63 -11.59 7.25
N ARG A 1102 11.92 -11.65 8.38
CA ARG A 1102 12.48 -11.48 9.73
C ARG A 1102 12.08 -12.66 10.63
N TYR A 1103 13.04 -13.14 11.42
CA TYR A 1103 12.90 -14.21 12.40
C TYR A 1103 13.34 -13.73 13.77
N LEU A 1104 12.61 -14.11 14.81
CA LEU A 1104 13.02 -13.93 16.20
C LEU A 1104 13.85 -15.15 16.61
N VAL A 1105 15.10 -14.96 17.01
CA VAL A 1105 16.04 -16.04 17.30
C VAL A 1105 16.71 -15.81 18.65
N THR A 1106 17.04 -16.86 19.38
CA THR A 1106 17.84 -16.72 20.61
C THR A 1106 19.24 -16.16 20.31
N SER A 1107 19.82 -15.44 21.27
CA SER A 1107 21.15 -14.84 21.12
C SER A 1107 22.24 -15.87 20.82
N GLU A 1108 22.14 -17.10 21.31
CA GLU A 1108 23.12 -18.16 21.08
C GLU A 1108 23.14 -18.61 19.61
N ASP A 1109 21.98 -18.57 18.93
CA ASP A 1109 21.82 -19.09 17.58
C ASP A 1109 21.78 -18.03 16.48
N ARG A 1110 21.89 -16.74 16.81
CA ARG A 1110 21.75 -15.62 15.85
C ARG A 1110 22.62 -15.76 14.59
N TYR A 1111 23.89 -16.15 14.73
CA TYR A 1111 24.80 -16.34 13.60
C TYR A 1111 24.51 -17.61 12.81
N ARG A 1112 24.04 -18.67 13.49
CA ARG A 1112 23.60 -19.92 12.85
C ARG A 1112 22.35 -19.68 12.01
N ALA A 1113 21.40 -18.92 12.54
CA ALA A 1113 20.21 -18.49 11.81
C ALA A 1113 20.55 -17.58 10.62
N ALA A 1114 21.54 -16.70 10.75
CA ALA A 1114 22.01 -15.88 9.64
C ALA A 1114 22.60 -16.73 8.50
N LEU A 1115 23.42 -17.74 8.83
CA LEU A 1115 23.91 -18.71 7.84
C LEU A 1115 22.76 -19.53 7.22
N ALA A 1116 21.80 -19.96 8.04
CA ALA A 1116 20.63 -20.70 7.56
C ALA A 1116 19.80 -19.87 6.57
N LEU A 1117 19.68 -18.57 6.80
CA LEU A 1117 18.98 -17.67 5.89
C LEU A 1117 19.72 -17.50 4.56
N GLN A 1118 21.05 -17.39 4.58
CA GLN A 1118 21.87 -17.39 3.36
C GLN A 1118 21.70 -18.68 2.55
N ILE A 1119 21.77 -19.83 3.21
CA ILE A 1119 21.55 -21.14 2.58
C ILE A 1119 20.13 -21.24 2.00
N THR A 1120 19.14 -20.75 2.74
CA THR A 1120 17.73 -20.72 2.29
C THR A 1120 17.57 -19.97 0.98
N ASN A 1121 18.18 -18.79 0.86
CA ASN A 1121 18.13 -17.99 -0.36
C ASN A 1121 18.81 -18.67 -1.53
N LEU A 1122 19.99 -19.27 -1.30
CA LEU A 1122 20.71 -20.08 -2.27
C LEU A 1122 19.83 -21.22 -2.80
N LEU A 1123 19.18 -21.99 -1.91
CA LEU A 1123 18.30 -23.10 -2.30
C LEU A 1123 17.06 -22.60 -3.04
N THR A 1124 16.45 -21.51 -2.58
CA THR A 1124 15.26 -20.95 -3.24
C THR A 1124 15.59 -20.45 -4.65
N ARG A 1125 16.69 -19.71 -4.83
CA ARG A 1125 17.10 -19.24 -6.17
C ARG A 1125 17.50 -20.40 -7.08
N SER A 1126 18.17 -21.42 -6.54
CA SER A 1126 18.53 -22.63 -7.28
C SER A 1126 17.28 -23.41 -7.73
N MET A 1127 16.24 -23.49 -6.89
CA MET A 1127 14.98 -24.13 -7.23
C MET A 1127 14.27 -23.41 -8.38
N PHE A 1128 14.26 -22.09 -8.37
CA PHE A 1128 13.73 -21.29 -9.47
C PHE A 1128 14.49 -21.53 -10.79
N ALA A 1129 15.82 -21.50 -10.76
CA ALA A 1129 16.66 -21.78 -11.93
C ALA A 1129 16.40 -23.20 -12.47
N TYR A 1130 16.37 -24.20 -11.57
CA TYR A 1130 16.09 -25.60 -11.90
C TYR A 1130 14.73 -25.78 -12.60
N LYS A 1131 13.68 -25.18 -12.06
CA LYS A 1131 12.32 -25.25 -12.63
C LYS A 1131 12.19 -24.61 -14.01
N LEU A 1132 13.02 -23.62 -14.29
CA LEU A 1132 13.11 -22.96 -15.58
C LEU A 1132 14.10 -23.63 -16.55
N GLY A 1133 14.69 -24.76 -16.16
CA GLY A 1133 15.57 -25.56 -17.02
C GLY A 1133 17.05 -25.16 -16.99
N MET A 1134 17.47 -24.33 -16.03
CA MET A 1134 18.85 -23.90 -15.84
C MET A 1134 19.50 -24.67 -14.69
N MET A 1135 20.56 -25.42 -15.00
CA MET A 1135 21.25 -26.33 -14.07
C MET A 1135 22.45 -25.67 -13.35
N ASP A 1136 22.38 -24.37 -13.15
CA ASP A 1136 23.39 -23.58 -12.42
C ASP A 1136 22.77 -22.24 -11.98
N LEU A 1137 23.47 -21.50 -11.11
CA LEU A 1137 23.05 -20.20 -10.60
C LEU A 1137 24.22 -19.20 -10.62
N PRO A 1138 24.01 -17.92 -10.93
CA PRO A 1138 25.05 -16.91 -10.79
C PRO A 1138 25.42 -16.65 -9.32
N GLN A 1139 26.72 -16.50 -9.03
CA GLN A 1139 27.23 -16.24 -7.68
C GLN A 1139 26.70 -14.92 -7.10
N SER A 1140 26.51 -13.88 -7.94
CA SER A 1140 26.04 -12.56 -7.51
C SER A 1140 24.63 -12.56 -6.90
N VAL A 1141 23.81 -13.55 -7.25
CA VAL A 1141 22.46 -13.72 -6.71
C VAL A 1141 22.38 -14.85 -5.69
N ALA A 1142 23.39 -15.68 -5.53
CA ALA A 1142 23.33 -16.82 -4.62
C ALA A 1142 23.02 -16.43 -3.17
N PHE A 1143 23.62 -15.34 -2.72
CA PHE A 1143 23.58 -14.87 -1.33
C PHE A 1143 22.93 -13.49 -1.21
N PHE A 1144 22.39 -13.19 -0.03
CA PHE A 1144 22.02 -11.83 0.34
C PHE A 1144 23.25 -10.95 0.38
N SER A 1145 23.07 -9.66 0.03
CA SER A 1145 24.08 -8.63 0.23
C SER A 1145 24.54 -8.57 1.68
N ALA A 1146 23.60 -8.61 2.62
CA ALA A 1146 23.86 -8.82 4.03
C ALA A 1146 22.64 -9.45 4.74
N VAL A 1147 22.90 -10.11 5.87
CA VAL A 1147 21.88 -10.52 6.84
C VAL A 1147 21.97 -9.62 8.06
N ASP A 1148 20.85 -8.98 8.38
CA ASP A 1148 20.70 -8.09 9.53
C ASP A 1148 20.46 -8.90 10.81
N ILE A 1149 21.18 -8.54 11.87
CA ILE A 1149 21.02 -9.05 13.24
C ILE A 1149 20.87 -7.86 14.18
N ASP A 1150 19.70 -7.73 14.82
CA ASP A 1150 19.39 -6.54 15.60
C ASP A 1150 18.48 -6.85 16.81
N LYS A 1151 18.40 -5.94 17.78
CA LYS A 1151 17.46 -5.98 18.91
C LYS A 1151 16.13 -5.30 18.59
N CYS A 1152 16.05 -4.49 17.53
CA CYS A 1152 14.81 -3.88 17.06
C CYS A 1152 14.63 -4.02 15.55
N LEU A 1153 13.39 -3.87 15.08
CA LEU A 1153 13.10 -3.93 13.65
C LEU A 1153 13.33 -2.57 12.99
N ARG A 1154 14.36 -2.43 12.16
CA ARG A 1154 14.60 -1.25 11.33
C ARG A 1154 15.07 -1.65 9.94
N LYS A 1155 15.03 -0.69 9.01
CA LYS A 1155 15.37 -0.89 7.60
C LYS A 1155 16.85 -1.24 7.44
N GLU A 1156 17.72 -0.52 8.15
CA GLU A 1156 19.16 -0.70 8.15
C GLU A 1156 19.61 -0.70 9.62
N VAL A 1157 20.47 -1.64 10.00
CA VAL A 1157 20.90 -1.85 11.40
C VAL A 1157 21.67 -0.66 11.99
N THR A 1158 22.19 0.23 11.14
CA THR A 1158 22.89 1.46 11.55
C THR A 1158 21.93 2.66 11.68
N MET A 1159 20.67 2.51 11.27
CA MET A 1159 19.69 3.59 11.30
C MET A 1159 19.22 3.85 12.73
N ASP A 1160 19.52 5.03 13.28
CA ASP A 1160 19.12 5.41 14.65
C ASP A 1160 17.64 5.85 14.75
N CYS A 1161 16.88 5.80 13.65
CA CYS A 1161 15.44 6.11 13.61
C CYS A 1161 15.06 7.44 14.30
N VAL A 1162 15.81 8.51 14.00
CA VAL A 1162 15.51 9.88 14.45
C VAL A 1162 14.27 10.41 13.73
N THR A 1163 13.28 10.85 14.50
CA THR A 1163 12.01 11.42 14.03
C THR A 1163 11.59 12.59 14.93
N PRO A 1164 10.56 13.39 14.58
CA PRO A 1164 10.10 14.47 15.45
C PRO A 1164 9.64 13.98 16.83
N SER A 1165 9.01 12.80 16.90
CA SER A 1165 8.60 12.17 18.16
C SER A 1165 9.76 11.47 18.88
N ASN A 1166 10.85 11.17 18.17
CA ASN A 1166 12.07 10.58 18.71
C ASN A 1166 13.35 11.38 18.30
N PRO A 1167 13.54 12.61 18.82
CA PRO A 1167 14.57 13.52 18.30
C PRO A 1167 16.00 13.08 18.64
N THR A 1168 16.19 12.31 19.72
CA THR A 1168 17.49 11.81 20.17
C THR A 1168 17.85 10.44 19.60
N GLY A 1169 16.97 9.85 18.78
CA GLY A 1169 17.18 8.51 18.22
C GLY A 1169 17.00 7.36 19.21
N VAL A 1170 17.02 6.13 18.68
CA VAL A 1170 16.73 4.92 19.47
C VAL A 1170 17.87 4.51 20.39
N GLU A 1171 19.10 4.79 19.99
CA GLU A 1171 20.30 4.47 20.78
C GLU A 1171 20.30 5.24 22.09
N ARG A 1172 20.11 6.55 22.05
CA ARG A 1172 20.12 7.39 23.25
C ARG A 1172 18.82 7.30 24.05
N ARG A 1173 17.65 7.23 23.40
CA ARG A 1173 16.35 7.29 24.10
C ARG A 1173 15.92 5.95 24.70
N TYR A 1174 16.18 4.87 23.97
CA TYR A 1174 15.73 3.52 24.33
C TYR A 1174 16.90 2.60 24.72
N GLY A 1175 18.15 3.04 24.60
CA GLY A 1175 19.32 2.23 24.95
C GLY A 1175 19.59 1.11 23.95
N LEU A 1176 19.16 1.26 22.70
CA LEU A 1176 19.28 0.23 21.66
C LEU A 1176 20.46 0.53 20.73
N PRO A 1177 21.60 -0.19 20.86
CA PRO A 1177 22.76 0.04 20.02
C PRO A 1177 22.50 -0.33 18.56
N GLN A 1178 23.43 0.04 17.68
CA GLN A 1178 23.42 -0.40 16.29
C GLN A 1178 23.57 -1.93 16.20
N GLY A 1179 22.85 -2.53 15.25
CA GLY A 1179 22.93 -3.96 14.98
C GLY A 1179 24.10 -4.32 14.06
N GLU A 1180 24.17 -5.60 13.68
CA GLU A 1180 25.19 -6.16 12.80
C GLU A 1180 24.57 -6.49 11.44
N ALA A 1181 25.20 -6.10 10.34
CA ALA A 1181 24.83 -6.52 8.99
C ALA A 1181 26.00 -7.31 8.43
N LEU A 1182 25.82 -8.62 8.25
CA LEU A 1182 26.91 -9.53 7.91
C LEU A 1182 26.73 -10.13 6.53
N ASP A 1183 27.78 -10.08 5.71
CA ASP A 1183 27.81 -10.78 4.44
C ASP A 1183 28.07 -12.29 4.62
N ILE A 1184 28.00 -13.07 3.54
CA ILE A 1184 28.23 -14.52 3.60
C ILE A 1184 29.64 -14.88 4.08
N TYR A 1185 30.67 -14.11 3.73
CA TYR A 1185 32.06 -14.42 4.06
C TYR A 1185 32.31 -14.23 5.56
N GLN A 1186 31.82 -13.13 6.13
CA GLN A 1186 31.86 -12.85 7.57
C GLN A 1186 31.09 -13.89 8.37
N ILE A 1187 29.89 -14.29 7.90
CA ILE A 1187 29.09 -15.33 8.55
C ILE A 1187 29.84 -16.67 8.54
N ILE A 1188 30.47 -17.05 7.44
CA ILE A 1188 31.25 -18.29 7.34
C ILE A 1188 32.44 -18.25 8.29
N GLU A 1189 33.14 -17.13 8.43
CA GLU A 1189 34.26 -16.98 9.37
C GLU A 1189 33.81 -17.21 10.82
N ILE A 1190 32.68 -16.61 11.21
CA ILE A 1190 32.12 -16.73 12.57
C ILE A 1190 31.63 -18.16 12.85
N THR A 1191 30.89 -18.75 11.90
CA THR A 1191 30.22 -20.05 12.07
C THR A 1191 31.11 -21.24 11.70
N LYS A 1192 32.28 -20.98 11.10
CA LYS A 1192 33.16 -21.98 10.46
C LYS A 1192 32.42 -22.79 9.40
N GLY A 1193 31.45 -22.17 8.72
CA GLY A 1193 30.62 -22.80 7.69
C GLY A 1193 29.74 -23.96 8.20
N SER A 1194 29.41 -24.00 9.50
CA SER A 1194 28.58 -25.07 10.08
C SER A 1194 27.36 -24.54 10.80
N LEU A 1195 26.22 -25.17 10.55
CA LEU A 1195 24.99 -24.96 11.31
C LEU A 1195 24.94 -25.77 12.61
N ALA A 1196 25.89 -26.66 12.90
CA ALA A 1196 25.87 -27.46 14.12
C ALA A 1196 26.13 -26.62 15.38
N LYS A 1197 25.49 -26.99 16.51
CA LYS A 1197 25.85 -26.42 17.81
C LYS A 1197 27.32 -26.77 18.10
N GLY A 1198 28.18 -25.76 18.17
CA GLY A 1198 29.57 -25.96 18.58
C GLY A 1198 29.60 -26.66 19.94
N LYS A 1199 30.43 -27.71 20.10
CA LYS A 1199 30.71 -28.28 21.43
C LYS A 1199 31.22 -27.11 22.28
N ARG A 1200 30.45 -26.70 23.30
CA ARG A 1200 30.89 -25.69 24.28
C ARG A 1200 32.30 -26.06 24.74
N GLN A 1201 33.32 -25.34 24.28
CA GLN A 1201 34.58 -25.29 25.01
C GLN A 1201 34.22 -24.63 26.33
N ALA A 1202 34.05 -25.44 27.36
CA ALA A 1202 33.95 -24.96 28.72
C ALA A 1202 35.27 -24.26 29.06
N THR A 1203 35.35 -22.96 28.79
CA THR A 1203 36.31 -22.08 29.43
C THR A 1203 35.93 -22.04 30.91
N ARG A 1204 36.44 -23.03 31.65
CA ARG A 1204 36.67 -22.93 33.09
C ARG A 1204 37.62 -21.74 33.28
N LEU A 1205 37.06 -20.56 33.46
CA LEU A 1205 37.75 -19.48 34.15
C LEU A 1205 37.87 -19.91 35.61
N LYS A 1206 39.11 -20.08 36.06
CA LYS A 1206 39.48 -20.25 37.46
C LYS A 1206 39.31 -18.94 38.21
#